data_AF-A0A9W8XZF8-F1
#
_entry.id   AF-A0A9W8XZF8-F1
#
_cell.length_a   1.000
_cell.length_b   1.000
_cell.length_c   1.000
_cell.angle_alpha   90.00
_cell.angle_beta   90.00
_cell.angle_gamma   90.00
#
_symmetry.space_group_name_H-M   'P 1'
#
loop_
_entity.id
_entity.type
_entity.pdbx_description
1 polymer ?
#
loop_
_entity_poly.entity_id
_entity_poly.type
_entity_poly.pdbx_seq_one_letter_code
_entity_poly.pdbx_strand_id
1 'polypeptide(L)'
;MLSELAEYRPTNLAHRFNYPITFLEREIVLCILYENIQDKSKLKLQKRIAKVDHNKKEVIVVCEDGTAVSGDVLVGCDGVHSKVRHELWRISHLQEPDAFDPKDKELLFAEYNCLFGISTSTTGIVDGEMEVNHTPGFSTMIIGGKGKIYWFIFKKLDKIWVPNIPRYTRDDADTFAEYPRYATPWYPTEEAQLKRWSWGRIACVGDGVHKMTPNMGAGGNAAIETAAALANSLKKMRDTADKGKPSYETIQGHLGDYQKVREIRLSATLTAANGLTRIHALKTLKDRIFAFWVLPFAGDLFVDMNCDMVTGAVQLDYLPIPDRSLHGNMPFNPTQGMGQNESKLLRALKAVPFLGISLLAMYLMWGDALPPMLQRTGEIMENGVHNNIGEPGFVKPLMNFYGIEFIDSRIRGLAACFASFQFVDVICSWQTFSFLTDLGIVYAILLIESARRANILTVASVPLLLGYNMQFYGIGTLMALYCFAHYVQSPIENFRARDLRLTDMGYTATVLPVLVLAHYIPNAGAFLSFIDPETRHKWEWIWQPFPVFISILQIVLKRTIMPNTVDKDRLDNVYADLPTINFTILSLCALSAGTWLYTFARAPFSMLTLFIPDFAATQTGDEYIRLFLQLDQHFSFGACFLWLLYLFGDMKKAGMMTDSWLSIIFKGAATLVLVGPGVTVGLGWLWREQILATKWHKNAIVPGKA
;
A
#
# COMPACT_ATOMS: atom_id res chain seq x y z
N MET A 1 36.21 14.47 2.72
CA MET A 1 35.45 13.92 1.58
C MET A 1 34.21 13.11 2.01
N LEU A 2 34.27 12.19 2.99
CA LEU A 2 33.08 11.51 3.53
C LEU A 2 32.24 12.36 4.50
N SER A 3 32.83 13.35 5.17
CA SER A 3 32.15 14.26 6.12
C SER A 3 31.24 15.30 5.44
N GLU A 4 31.55 15.72 4.21
CA GLU A 4 30.75 16.68 3.43
C GLU A 4 29.55 16.02 2.71
N LEU A 5 29.41 14.70 2.81
CA LEU A 5 28.25 13.97 2.27
C LEU A 5 27.02 14.02 3.20
N ALA A 6 27.14 14.57 4.41
CA ALA A 6 26.15 14.40 5.49
C ALA A 6 25.01 15.43 5.53
N GLU A 7 25.06 16.53 4.77
CA GLU A 7 24.29 17.74 5.12
C GLU A 7 23.06 18.09 4.24
N TYR A 8 22.41 17.13 3.56
CA TYR A 8 21.18 17.45 2.81
C TYR A 8 20.08 16.40 2.97
N ARG A 9 18.98 16.79 3.62
CA ARG A 9 17.72 16.04 3.75
C ARG A 9 16.60 16.84 3.09
N PRO A 10 16.16 16.43 1.89
CA PRO A 10 14.72 16.35 1.66
C PRO A 10 14.38 15.16 0.75
N THR A 11 14.59 13.94 1.23
CA THR A 11 13.87 12.78 0.69
C THR A 11 13.30 12.00 1.86
N ASN A 12 12.03 11.57 1.75
CA ASN A 12 11.41 10.65 2.71
C ASN A 12 12.30 9.43 3.02
N LEU A 13 13.13 8.98 2.06
CA LEU A 13 14.10 7.90 2.25
C LEU A 13 15.15 8.19 3.34
N ALA A 14 15.69 9.41 3.38
CA ALA A 14 16.65 9.78 4.41
C ALA A 14 16.04 9.73 5.81
N HIS A 15 14.76 10.07 5.97
CA HIS A 15 14.05 9.95 7.27
C HIS A 15 13.67 8.49 7.57
N ARG A 16 13.34 7.72 6.54
CA ARG A 16 12.94 6.31 6.68
C ARG A 16 14.11 5.39 7.01
N PHE A 17 15.26 5.53 6.37
CA PHE A 17 16.43 4.64 6.55
C PHE A 17 17.66 5.30 7.16
N ASN A 18 17.64 6.61 7.43
CA ASN A 18 18.83 7.41 7.73
C ASN A 18 19.89 7.44 6.61
N TYR A 19 19.63 6.87 5.44
CA TYR A 19 20.50 6.94 4.26
C TYR A 19 19.79 7.71 3.14
N PRO A 20 20.37 8.80 2.61
CA PRO A 20 19.82 9.49 1.46
C PRO A 20 20.09 8.68 0.18
N ILE A 21 19.26 8.92 -0.85
CA ILE A 21 19.62 8.53 -2.22
C ILE A 21 20.79 9.40 -2.66
N THR A 22 21.82 8.78 -3.23
CA THR A 22 22.97 9.49 -3.79
C THR A 22 23.16 9.07 -5.24
N PHE A 23 23.18 10.06 -6.13
CA PHE A 23 23.57 9.87 -7.53
C PHE A 23 25.05 10.21 -7.66
N LEU A 24 25.84 9.29 -8.23
CA LEU A 24 27.29 9.39 -8.31
C LEU A 24 27.77 9.11 -9.72
N GLU A 25 28.85 9.78 -10.11
CA GLU A 25 29.58 9.44 -11.33
C GLU A 25 30.18 8.04 -11.19
N ARG A 26 30.06 7.23 -12.24
CA ARG A 26 30.55 5.85 -12.22
C ARG A 26 32.05 5.78 -11.92
N GLU A 27 32.82 6.73 -12.43
CA GLU A 27 34.26 6.84 -12.17
C GLU A 27 34.56 6.97 -10.68
N ILE A 28 33.84 7.84 -9.96
CA ILE A 28 34.01 8.03 -8.51
C ILE A 28 33.75 6.71 -7.77
N VAL A 29 32.69 5.98 -8.12
CA VAL A 29 32.38 4.68 -7.50
C VAL A 29 33.52 3.68 -7.76
N LEU A 30 34.06 3.63 -8.98
CA LEU A 30 35.19 2.75 -9.31
C LEU A 30 36.47 3.13 -8.56
N CYS A 31 36.77 4.42 -8.41
CA CYS A 31 37.88 4.91 -7.61
C CYS A 31 37.74 4.48 -6.16
N ILE A 32 36.57 4.70 -5.54
CA ILE A 32 36.30 4.29 -4.15
C ILE A 32 36.50 2.78 -4.00
N LEU A 33 35.95 1.97 -4.91
CA LEU A 33 36.12 0.51 -4.85
C LEU A 33 37.60 0.11 -4.99
N TYR A 34 38.33 0.71 -5.94
CA TYR A 34 39.75 0.42 -6.17
C TYR A 34 40.63 0.80 -4.98
N GLU A 35 40.41 1.97 -4.40
CA GLU A 35 41.17 2.47 -3.26
C GLU A 35 41.02 1.54 -2.04
N ASN A 36 39.82 1.02 -1.83
CA ASN A 36 39.48 0.12 -0.72
C ASN A 36 39.95 -1.34 -0.91
N ILE A 37 40.48 -1.71 -2.08
CA ILE A 37 41.16 -3.00 -2.25
C ILE A 37 42.48 -2.97 -1.46
N GLN A 38 42.54 -3.80 -0.40
CA GLN A 38 43.69 -3.92 0.49
C GLN A 38 44.94 -4.43 -0.24
N ASP A 39 44.79 -5.51 -1.01
CA ASP A 39 45.88 -6.13 -1.76
C ASP A 39 45.70 -5.88 -3.26
N LYS A 40 46.22 -4.74 -3.74
CA LYS A 40 46.15 -4.34 -5.15
C LYS A 40 46.99 -5.24 -6.06
N SER A 41 47.92 -6.04 -5.52
CA SER A 41 48.74 -6.96 -6.32
C SER A 41 47.92 -8.07 -6.99
N LYS A 42 46.74 -8.37 -6.43
CA LYS A 42 45.77 -9.34 -6.96
C LYS A 42 44.99 -8.81 -8.17
N LEU A 43 44.97 -7.50 -8.41
CA LEU A 43 44.33 -6.92 -9.58
C LEU A 43 45.26 -6.99 -10.79
N LYS A 44 44.94 -7.88 -11.73
CA LYS A 44 45.70 -8.03 -12.99
C LYS A 44 44.93 -7.34 -14.12
N LEU A 45 45.43 -6.20 -14.58
CA LEU A 45 44.85 -5.44 -15.70
C LEU A 45 45.30 -6.02 -17.05
N GLN A 46 44.62 -5.63 -18.13
CA GLN A 46 44.88 -6.10 -19.50
C GLN A 46 44.76 -7.63 -19.67
N LYS A 47 44.00 -8.30 -18.79
CA LYS A 47 43.72 -9.74 -18.86
C LYS A 47 42.32 -9.98 -19.38
N ARG A 48 42.17 -10.09 -20.72
CA ARG A 48 40.89 -10.44 -21.36
C ARG A 48 40.77 -11.97 -21.47
N ILE A 49 39.63 -12.51 -21.08
CA ILE A 49 39.36 -13.96 -21.12
C ILE A 49 39.17 -14.42 -22.57
N ALA A 50 40.00 -15.37 -23.01
CA ALA A 50 39.84 -16.04 -24.30
C ALA A 50 38.98 -17.30 -24.17
N LYS A 51 39.29 -18.12 -23.16
CA LYS A 51 38.69 -19.45 -22.95
C LYS A 51 38.69 -19.80 -21.47
N VAL A 52 37.70 -20.61 -21.06
CA VAL A 52 37.66 -21.24 -19.74
C VAL A 52 37.68 -22.75 -19.92
N ASP A 53 38.54 -23.42 -19.14
CA ASP A 53 38.56 -24.87 -18.99
C ASP A 53 38.14 -25.25 -17.56
N HIS A 54 37.42 -26.35 -17.41
CA HIS A 54 36.77 -26.72 -16.15
C HIS A 54 36.86 -28.23 -15.94
N ASN A 55 37.25 -28.64 -14.73
CA ASN A 55 37.20 -30.03 -14.30
C ASN A 55 36.75 -30.14 -12.82
N LYS A 56 36.66 -31.38 -12.30
CA LYS A 56 36.23 -31.62 -10.91
C LYS A 56 37.19 -31.07 -9.85
N LYS A 57 38.43 -30.70 -10.18
CA LYS A 57 39.44 -30.19 -9.22
C LYS A 57 39.61 -28.67 -9.29
N GLU A 58 39.54 -28.08 -10.47
CA GLU A 58 39.87 -26.67 -10.70
C GLU A 58 39.14 -26.07 -11.92
N VAL A 59 39.18 -24.74 -12.00
CA VAL A 59 38.83 -23.96 -13.19
C VAL A 59 40.06 -23.18 -13.67
N ILE A 60 40.32 -23.22 -14.97
CA ILE A 60 41.48 -22.60 -15.61
C ILE A 60 40.99 -21.54 -16.58
N VAL A 61 41.43 -20.30 -16.38
CA VAL A 61 41.13 -19.17 -17.25
C VAL A 61 42.33 -18.91 -18.14
N VAL A 62 42.14 -19.01 -19.45
CA VAL A 62 43.14 -18.66 -20.46
C VAL A 62 42.82 -17.26 -20.98
N CYS A 63 43.79 -16.36 -20.88
CA CYS A 63 43.70 -15.00 -21.36
C CYS A 63 44.15 -14.88 -22.82
N GLU A 64 43.73 -13.83 -23.51
CA GLU A 64 44.10 -13.56 -24.91
C GLU A 64 45.59 -13.35 -25.12
N ASP A 65 46.32 -12.91 -24.09
CA ASP A 65 47.78 -12.78 -24.11
C ASP A 65 48.51 -14.12 -23.89
N GLY A 66 47.78 -15.25 -23.87
CA GLY A 66 48.30 -16.59 -23.68
C GLY A 66 48.54 -16.97 -22.22
N THR A 67 48.41 -16.05 -21.26
CA THR A 67 48.58 -16.39 -19.84
C THR A 67 47.41 -17.20 -19.31
N ALA A 68 47.69 -18.14 -18.40
CA ALA A 68 46.67 -18.99 -17.78
C ALA A 68 46.71 -18.86 -16.25
N VAL A 69 45.54 -18.85 -15.63
CA VAL A 69 45.37 -18.80 -14.17
C VAL A 69 44.42 -19.91 -13.73
N SER A 70 44.82 -20.71 -12.74
CA SER A 70 43.97 -21.73 -12.13
C SER A 70 43.40 -21.24 -10.79
N GLY A 71 42.17 -21.67 -10.47
CA GLY A 71 41.50 -21.43 -9.20
C GLY A 71 40.44 -22.48 -8.89
N ASP A 72 39.83 -22.37 -7.71
CA ASP A 72 38.77 -23.30 -7.28
C ASP A 72 37.38 -22.88 -7.78
N VAL A 73 37.15 -21.57 -7.96
CA VAL A 73 35.89 -20.95 -8.41
C VAL A 73 36.20 -19.81 -9.38
N LEU A 74 35.39 -19.69 -10.44
CA LEU A 74 35.41 -18.56 -11.38
C LEU A 74 34.12 -17.76 -11.23
N VAL A 75 34.25 -16.45 -11.02
CA VAL A 75 33.12 -15.52 -10.96
C VAL A 75 33.17 -14.55 -12.14
N GLY A 76 32.17 -14.60 -13.00
CA GLY A 76 31.96 -13.69 -14.11
C GLY A 76 31.30 -12.39 -13.65
N CYS A 77 32.09 -11.33 -13.55
CA CYS A 77 31.63 -9.96 -13.30
C CYS A 77 31.83 -9.06 -14.55
N ASP A 78 31.81 -9.65 -15.73
CA ASP A 78 32.22 -9.08 -17.02
C ASP A 78 31.06 -8.49 -17.85
N GLY A 79 29.95 -8.17 -17.18
CA GLY A 79 28.87 -7.34 -17.71
C GLY A 79 27.93 -8.04 -18.69
N VAL A 80 27.10 -7.24 -19.37
CA VAL A 80 26.00 -7.74 -20.21
C VAL A 80 26.44 -8.64 -21.36
N HIS A 81 27.63 -8.42 -21.92
CA HIS A 81 28.24 -9.26 -22.96
C HIS A 81 29.24 -10.30 -22.39
N SER A 82 28.96 -10.80 -21.19
CA SER A 82 29.82 -11.72 -20.44
C SER A 82 30.37 -12.88 -21.30
N LYS A 83 31.70 -12.93 -21.40
CA LYS A 83 32.44 -14.07 -21.96
C LYS A 83 32.41 -15.25 -21.01
N VAL A 84 32.43 -15.01 -19.69
CA VAL A 84 32.30 -16.08 -18.69
C VAL A 84 30.96 -16.81 -18.82
N ARG A 85 29.86 -16.09 -19.04
CA ARG A 85 28.55 -16.69 -19.31
C ARG A 85 28.55 -17.52 -20.58
N HIS A 86 29.17 -17.02 -21.65
CA HIS A 86 29.28 -17.78 -22.89
C HIS A 86 30.05 -19.09 -22.70
N GLU A 87 31.18 -19.05 -21.99
CA GLU A 87 31.97 -20.24 -21.68
C GLU A 87 31.22 -21.18 -20.72
N LEU A 88 30.48 -20.64 -19.75
CA LEU A 88 29.60 -21.41 -18.88
C LEU A 88 28.59 -22.23 -19.69
N TRP A 89 27.89 -21.61 -20.66
CA TRP A 89 26.97 -22.34 -21.56
C TRP A 89 27.69 -23.35 -22.47
N ARG A 90 28.88 -23.00 -22.99
CA ARG A 90 29.65 -23.90 -23.84
C ARG A 90 30.06 -25.15 -23.07
N ILE A 91 30.61 -24.98 -21.87
CA ILE A 91 31.11 -26.07 -21.03
C ILE A 91 29.93 -26.91 -20.54
N SER A 92 28.83 -26.28 -20.09
CA SER A 92 27.66 -27.02 -19.65
C SER A 92 27.09 -27.87 -20.78
N HIS A 93 26.96 -27.33 -21.99
CA HIS A 93 26.43 -28.09 -23.13
C HIS A 93 27.32 -29.29 -23.52
N LEU A 94 28.64 -29.16 -23.36
CA LEU A 94 29.57 -30.26 -23.63
C LEU A 94 29.53 -31.38 -22.58
N GLN A 95 29.23 -31.06 -21.32
CA GLN A 95 29.27 -32.04 -20.22
C GLN A 95 27.88 -32.55 -19.83
N GLU A 96 26.84 -31.74 -20.01
CA GLU A 96 25.44 -32.01 -19.66
C GLU A 96 24.54 -31.23 -20.64
N PRO A 97 24.25 -31.78 -21.85
CA PRO A 97 23.58 -31.05 -22.94
C PRO A 97 22.25 -30.40 -22.55
N ASP A 98 21.51 -31.03 -21.63
CA ASP A 98 20.20 -30.59 -21.15
C ASP A 98 20.27 -29.66 -19.92
N ALA A 99 21.47 -29.26 -19.48
CA ALA A 99 21.65 -28.40 -18.32
C ALA A 99 21.07 -26.99 -18.50
N PHE A 100 20.90 -26.53 -19.75
CA PHE A 100 20.34 -25.22 -20.09
C PHE A 100 19.37 -25.38 -21.25
N ASP A 101 18.25 -24.65 -21.19
CA ASP A 101 17.34 -24.55 -22.33
C ASP A 101 18.04 -23.74 -23.44
N PRO A 102 18.15 -24.24 -24.69
CA PRO A 102 18.72 -23.47 -25.78
C PRO A 102 18.10 -22.08 -25.97
N LYS A 103 16.81 -21.92 -25.61
CA LYS A 103 16.09 -20.64 -25.63
C LYS A 103 16.61 -19.63 -24.62
N ASP A 104 17.39 -20.05 -23.61
CA ASP A 104 17.96 -19.13 -22.63
C ASP A 104 18.92 -18.11 -23.26
N LYS A 105 19.47 -18.42 -24.46
CA LYS A 105 20.27 -17.48 -25.25
C LYS A 105 19.46 -16.33 -25.85
N GLU A 106 18.15 -16.49 -25.98
CA GLU A 106 17.21 -15.49 -26.50
C GLU A 106 16.64 -14.59 -25.40
N LEU A 107 17.01 -14.83 -24.13
CA LEU A 107 16.52 -14.02 -22.99
C LEU A 107 17.09 -12.60 -22.97
N LEU A 108 18.19 -12.34 -23.68
CA LEU A 108 18.77 -11.00 -23.82
C LEU A 108 18.17 -10.32 -25.05
N PHE A 109 17.41 -9.25 -24.82
CA PHE A 109 16.78 -8.47 -25.89
C PHE A 109 16.87 -6.97 -25.59
N ALA A 110 16.58 -6.14 -26.59
CA ALA A 110 16.39 -4.69 -26.41
C ALA A 110 15.14 -4.21 -27.14
N GLU A 111 14.28 -3.45 -26.45
CA GLU A 111 13.09 -2.78 -27.01
C GLU A 111 13.26 -1.25 -27.06
N TYR A 112 14.20 -0.70 -26.29
CA TYR A 112 14.48 0.73 -26.22
C TYR A 112 15.97 0.99 -26.35
N ASN A 113 16.32 2.22 -26.66
CA ASN A 113 17.66 2.76 -26.55
C ASN A 113 17.66 3.89 -25.52
N CYS A 114 18.85 4.14 -24.96
CA CYS A 114 19.10 5.23 -24.05
C CYS A 114 20.32 6.01 -24.53
N LEU A 115 20.15 7.32 -24.61
CA LEU A 115 21.24 8.28 -24.62
C LEU A 115 21.34 8.88 -23.23
N PHE A 116 22.55 8.98 -22.68
CA PHE A 116 22.74 9.60 -21.37
C PHE A 116 23.92 10.58 -21.39
N GLY A 117 23.91 11.51 -20.45
CA GLY A 117 25.04 12.40 -20.23
C GLY A 117 25.04 13.04 -18.87
N ILE A 118 26.14 13.74 -18.60
CA ILE A 118 26.39 14.48 -17.38
C ILE A 118 26.74 15.91 -17.80
N SER A 119 26.05 16.90 -17.25
CA SER A 119 26.35 18.31 -17.44
C SER A 119 26.70 18.97 -16.12
N THR A 120 27.26 20.18 -16.18
CA THR A 120 27.38 21.05 -15.01
C THR A 120 25.99 21.44 -14.51
N SER A 121 25.89 21.86 -13.25
CA SER A 121 24.66 22.43 -12.71
C SER A 121 24.14 23.59 -13.57
N THR A 122 22.83 23.62 -13.75
CA THR A 122 22.09 24.60 -14.54
C THR A 122 21.06 25.25 -13.63
N THR A 123 20.78 26.54 -13.86
CA THR A 123 19.75 27.26 -13.08
C THR A 123 18.39 26.59 -13.27
N GLY A 124 17.69 26.33 -12.16
CA GLY A 124 16.33 25.77 -12.17
C GLY A 124 16.24 24.26 -11.90
N ILE A 125 17.35 23.52 -11.82
CA ILE A 125 17.37 22.11 -11.43
C ILE A 125 18.03 21.98 -10.07
N VAL A 126 17.33 21.42 -9.09
CA VAL A 126 17.81 21.30 -7.70
C VAL A 126 18.36 19.89 -7.42
N ASP A 127 19.38 19.80 -6.57
CA ASP A 127 19.92 18.51 -6.09
C ASP A 127 18.81 17.62 -5.50
N GLY A 128 18.72 16.38 -6.00
CA GLY A 128 17.72 15.39 -5.60
C GLY A 128 16.39 15.48 -6.36
N GLU A 129 16.19 16.51 -7.18
CA GLU A 129 15.03 16.62 -8.06
C GLU A 129 15.16 15.67 -9.24
N MET A 130 14.03 15.06 -9.62
CA MET A 130 13.94 14.18 -10.78
C MET A 130 12.74 14.58 -11.62
N GLU A 131 13.00 15.02 -12.85
CA GLU A 131 11.98 15.35 -13.83
C GLU A 131 11.90 14.25 -14.88
N VAL A 132 10.67 13.83 -15.21
CA VAL A 132 10.42 12.82 -16.23
C VAL A 132 9.35 13.32 -17.20
N ASN A 133 9.67 13.28 -18.49
CA ASN A 133 8.67 13.51 -19.54
C ASN A 133 8.03 12.19 -19.99
N HIS A 134 6.71 12.21 -20.18
CA HIS A 134 5.95 11.07 -20.72
C HIS A 134 5.48 11.35 -22.14
N THR A 135 6.05 10.67 -23.14
CA THR A 135 5.67 10.80 -24.56
C THR A 135 5.54 9.41 -25.21
N PRO A 136 4.62 9.18 -26.16
CA PRO A 136 4.51 7.88 -26.81
C PRO A 136 5.82 7.45 -27.50
N GLY A 137 6.41 6.35 -27.03
CA GLY A 137 7.66 5.80 -27.56
C GLY A 137 8.92 6.61 -27.21
N PHE A 138 8.80 7.63 -26.36
CA PHE A 138 9.90 8.55 -26.05
C PHE A 138 9.76 9.07 -24.61
N SER A 139 10.87 9.19 -23.88
CA SER A 139 10.85 9.87 -22.57
C SER A 139 12.20 10.49 -22.29
N THR A 140 12.20 11.57 -21.52
CA THR A 140 13.41 12.17 -20.96
C THR A 140 13.38 12.04 -19.45
N MET A 141 14.54 11.90 -18.84
CA MET A 141 14.71 11.89 -17.39
C MET A 141 15.89 12.77 -17.04
N ILE A 142 15.68 13.76 -16.18
CA ILE A 142 16.69 14.71 -15.71
C ILE A 142 16.75 14.59 -14.19
N ILE A 143 17.96 14.45 -13.65
CA ILE A 143 18.20 14.25 -12.21
C ILE A 143 19.25 15.26 -11.76
N GLY A 144 18.90 16.08 -10.78
CA GLY A 144 19.85 16.95 -10.10
C GLY A 144 20.71 16.15 -9.12
N GLY A 145 22.03 16.25 -9.23
CA GLY A 145 22.98 15.69 -8.26
C GLY A 145 23.97 16.76 -7.81
N LYS A 146 24.79 16.43 -6.81
CA LYS A 146 25.71 17.39 -6.18
C LYS A 146 26.67 18.03 -7.19
N GLY A 147 26.38 19.25 -7.63
CA GLY A 147 27.17 20.01 -8.60
C GLY A 147 27.11 19.49 -10.05
N LYS A 148 26.20 18.55 -10.35
CA LYS A 148 26.07 17.90 -11.66
C LYS A 148 24.60 17.65 -12.00
N ILE A 149 24.29 17.59 -13.29
CA ILE A 149 22.98 17.13 -13.76
C ILE A 149 23.18 15.87 -14.59
N TYR A 150 22.39 14.85 -14.29
CA TYR A 150 22.35 13.61 -15.04
C TYR A 150 21.10 13.60 -15.89
N TRP A 151 21.26 13.37 -17.19
CA TRP A 151 20.12 13.36 -18.11
C TRP A 151 20.13 12.10 -18.96
N PHE A 152 18.93 11.63 -19.29
CA PHE A 152 18.69 10.42 -20.05
C PHE A 152 17.57 10.68 -21.06
N ILE A 153 17.74 10.16 -22.27
CA ILE A 153 16.76 10.19 -23.34
C ILE A 153 16.52 8.76 -23.76
N PHE A 154 15.29 8.29 -23.54
CA PHE A 154 14.84 6.97 -23.92
C PHE A 154 14.00 7.05 -25.20
N LYS A 155 14.29 6.20 -26.16
CA LYS A 155 13.47 6.06 -27.36
C LYS A 155 13.22 4.59 -27.65
N LYS A 156 11.98 4.29 -28.03
CA LYS A 156 11.60 2.96 -28.50
C LYS A 156 12.31 2.64 -29.82
N LEU A 157 12.82 1.43 -29.92
CA LEU A 157 13.38 0.89 -31.16
C LEU A 157 12.27 0.60 -32.18
N ASP A 158 12.66 0.49 -33.45
CA ASP A 158 11.81 0.10 -34.58
C ASP A 158 11.19 -1.29 -34.38
N LYS A 159 11.93 -2.19 -33.73
CA LYS A 159 11.53 -3.55 -33.39
C LYS A 159 12.21 -4.00 -32.09
N ILE A 160 11.80 -5.15 -31.59
CA ILE A 160 12.50 -5.85 -30.51
C ILE A 160 13.70 -6.58 -31.13
N TRP A 161 14.89 -6.29 -30.62
CA TRP A 161 16.13 -6.90 -31.09
C TRP A 161 16.52 -8.08 -30.20
N VAL A 162 16.63 -9.26 -30.80
CA VAL A 162 17.06 -10.51 -30.18
C VAL A 162 17.57 -11.47 -31.27
N PRO A 163 18.66 -12.25 -31.04
CA PRO A 163 19.71 -12.02 -30.05
C PRO A 163 20.72 -10.93 -30.50
N ASN A 164 20.64 -10.50 -31.76
CA ASN A 164 21.62 -9.62 -32.41
C ASN A 164 21.31 -8.15 -32.15
N ILE A 165 21.55 -7.70 -30.92
CA ILE A 165 21.30 -6.32 -30.50
C ILE A 165 22.31 -5.38 -31.19
N PRO A 166 21.85 -4.26 -31.79
CA PRO A 166 22.73 -3.35 -32.52
C PRO A 166 23.75 -2.69 -31.59
N ARG A 167 24.93 -2.39 -32.12
CA ARG A 167 25.95 -1.59 -31.43
C ARG A 167 26.07 -0.26 -32.12
N TYR A 168 26.01 0.81 -31.34
CA TYR A 168 26.18 2.16 -31.84
C TYR A 168 27.57 2.67 -31.50
N THR A 169 28.12 3.43 -32.45
CA THR A 169 29.35 4.21 -32.33
C THR A 169 29.03 5.60 -31.77
N ARG A 170 30.06 6.43 -31.56
CA ARG A 170 29.84 7.86 -31.23
C ARG A 170 29.15 8.59 -32.39
N ASP A 171 29.54 8.30 -33.62
CA ASP A 171 28.99 8.96 -34.82
C ASP A 171 27.49 8.68 -35.00
N ASP A 172 27.03 7.49 -34.59
CA ASP A 172 25.61 7.13 -34.56
C ASP A 172 24.81 7.99 -33.57
N ALA A 173 25.43 8.40 -32.45
CA ALA A 173 24.79 9.27 -31.46
C ALA A 173 24.61 10.69 -31.98
N ASP A 174 25.61 11.21 -32.70
CA ASP A 174 25.58 12.56 -33.29
C ASP A 174 24.56 12.68 -34.43
N THR A 175 24.37 11.60 -35.21
CA THR A 175 23.37 11.57 -36.31
C THR A 175 21.94 11.63 -35.79
N PHE A 176 21.72 11.14 -34.57
CA PHE A 176 20.38 10.99 -33.99
C PHE A 176 19.97 12.17 -33.10
N ALA A 177 20.93 12.96 -32.63
CA ALA A 177 20.68 14.16 -31.87
C ALA A 177 20.64 15.38 -32.81
N GLU A 178 19.47 15.99 -33.00
CA GLU A 178 19.38 17.41 -33.38
C GLU A 178 19.91 18.35 -32.25
N TYR A 179 20.51 17.78 -31.20
CA TYR A 179 20.95 18.41 -29.96
C TYR A 179 22.46 18.17 -29.74
N PRO A 180 23.18 19.11 -29.09
CA PRO A 180 24.60 19.38 -29.36
C PRO A 180 25.60 18.27 -28.99
N ARG A 181 26.80 18.38 -29.60
CA ARG A 181 28.04 17.57 -29.63
C ARG A 181 28.66 17.09 -28.28
N TYR A 182 27.88 16.93 -27.23
CA TYR A 182 28.34 16.52 -25.89
C TYR A 182 27.75 15.17 -25.45
N ALA A 183 27.10 14.44 -26.35
CA ALA A 183 26.46 13.17 -26.08
C ALA A 183 27.47 12.01 -26.00
N THR A 184 27.26 11.09 -25.06
CA THR A 184 27.93 9.78 -25.07
C THR A 184 27.31 8.87 -26.15
N PRO A 185 27.89 7.71 -26.50
CA PRO A 185 27.28 6.86 -27.53
C PRO A 185 25.87 6.45 -27.14
N TRP A 186 25.00 6.27 -28.14
CA TRP A 186 23.71 5.63 -27.97
C TRP A 186 23.93 4.19 -27.51
N TYR A 187 23.11 3.69 -26.58
CA TYR A 187 23.16 2.27 -26.21
C TYR A 187 21.76 1.66 -26.19
N PRO A 188 21.58 0.45 -26.73
CA PRO A 188 20.39 -0.34 -26.46
C PRO A 188 20.23 -0.57 -24.97
N THR A 189 19.03 -0.36 -24.45
CA THR A 189 18.70 -0.76 -23.08
C THR A 189 18.35 -2.23 -23.10
N GLU A 190 19.38 -3.05 -22.93
CA GLU A 190 19.23 -4.49 -22.87
C GLU A 190 18.40 -4.90 -21.64
N GLU A 191 17.63 -5.97 -21.79
CA GLU A 191 16.80 -6.59 -20.76
C GLU A 191 17.11 -8.08 -20.76
N ALA A 192 17.36 -8.66 -19.58
CA ALA A 192 17.58 -10.10 -19.43
C ALA A 192 17.33 -10.56 -17.99
N GLN A 193 16.80 -11.76 -17.85
CA GLN A 193 16.81 -12.51 -16.60
C GLN A 193 17.17 -13.96 -16.90
N LEU A 194 18.39 -14.36 -16.58
CA LEU A 194 18.80 -15.75 -16.80
C LEU A 194 18.14 -16.66 -15.77
N LYS A 195 17.71 -17.84 -16.23
CA LYS A 195 17.12 -18.88 -15.37
C LYS A 195 18.15 -19.58 -14.48
N ARG A 196 19.42 -19.57 -14.86
CA ARG A 196 20.51 -20.22 -14.12
C ARG A 196 21.79 -19.39 -14.19
N TRP A 197 22.39 -19.12 -13.03
CA TRP A 197 23.52 -18.18 -12.90
C TRP A 197 24.86 -18.85 -12.67
N SER A 198 24.86 -20.15 -12.38
CA SER A 198 26.05 -20.94 -12.12
C SER A 198 25.96 -22.32 -12.74
N TRP A 199 27.11 -22.88 -13.07
CA TRP A 199 27.26 -24.28 -13.45
C TRP A 199 28.67 -24.76 -13.10
N GLY A 200 28.77 -25.94 -12.48
CA GLY A 200 30.02 -26.45 -11.93
C GLY A 200 30.68 -25.46 -10.98
N ARG A 201 31.93 -25.06 -11.27
CA ARG A 201 32.73 -24.10 -10.49
C ARG A 201 32.59 -22.64 -10.98
N ILE A 202 31.67 -22.37 -11.91
CA ILE A 202 31.53 -21.07 -12.57
C ILE A 202 30.21 -20.42 -12.12
N ALA A 203 30.28 -19.16 -11.71
CA ALA A 203 29.13 -18.33 -11.35
C ALA A 203 29.18 -16.98 -12.08
N CYS A 204 28.04 -16.36 -12.35
CA CYS A 204 27.95 -15.04 -12.98
C CYS A 204 27.16 -14.07 -12.09
N VAL A 205 27.53 -12.79 -12.11
CA VAL A 205 26.98 -11.75 -11.22
C VAL A 205 26.62 -10.49 -12.02
N GLY A 206 25.60 -9.76 -11.55
CA GLY A 206 25.25 -8.44 -12.08
C GLY A 206 24.62 -8.51 -13.47
N ASP A 207 24.98 -7.57 -14.33
CA ASP A 207 24.49 -7.49 -15.72
C ASP A 207 24.78 -8.76 -16.53
N GLY A 208 25.72 -9.61 -16.09
CA GLY A 208 25.98 -10.93 -16.67
C GLY A 208 24.83 -11.92 -16.51
N VAL A 209 23.93 -11.71 -15.54
CA VAL A 209 22.80 -12.63 -15.25
C VAL A 209 21.45 -11.94 -15.22
N HIS A 210 21.42 -10.65 -14.92
CA HIS A 210 20.18 -9.89 -14.82
C HIS A 210 20.39 -8.45 -15.29
N LYS A 211 19.78 -8.11 -16.41
CA LYS A 211 19.87 -6.78 -17.02
C LYS A 211 18.47 -6.15 -17.06
N MET A 212 18.40 -4.90 -16.67
CA MET A 212 17.17 -4.12 -16.65
C MET A 212 17.40 -2.74 -17.25
N THR A 213 16.30 -2.15 -17.70
CA THR A 213 16.27 -0.75 -18.11
C THR A 213 16.63 0.19 -16.95
N PRO A 214 17.29 1.33 -17.20
CA PRO A 214 17.89 2.14 -16.14
C PRO A 214 16.90 3.09 -15.45
N ASN A 215 15.65 3.19 -15.90
CA ASN A 215 14.66 4.19 -15.46
C ASN A 215 14.40 4.19 -13.94
N MET A 216 14.58 3.04 -13.26
CA MET A 216 14.41 2.93 -11.81
C MET A 216 15.73 3.03 -11.03
N GLY A 217 16.88 3.16 -11.71
CA GLY A 217 18.20 3.19 -11.06
C GLY A 217 18.60 1.88 -10.36
N ALA A 218 17.92 0.77 -10.63
CA ALA A 218 18.05 -0.45 -9.86
C ALA A 218 19.21 -1.37 -10.30
N GLY A 219 19.73 -1.23 -11.53
CA GLY A 219 20.72 -2.18 -12.08
C GLY A 219 22.02 -2.29 -11.27
N GLY A 220 22.68 -1.16 -10.97
CA GLY A 220 23.91 -1.14 -10.18
C GLY A 220 23.69 -1.63 -8.74
N ASN A 221 22.60 -1.20 -8.11
CA ASN A 221 22.19 -1.65 -6.78
C ASN A 221 21.96 -3.17 -6.75
N ALA A 222 21.25 -3.70 -7.74
CA ALA A 222 21.00 -5.14 -7.87
C ALA A 222 22.29 -5.95 -8.10
N ALA A 223 23.29 -5.39 -8.80
CA ALA A 223 24.59 -6.04 -8.98
C ALA A 223 25.38 -6.11 -7.67
N ILE A 224 25.40 -5.03 -6.88
CA ILE A 224 26.00 -5.01 -5.53
C ILE A 224 25.30 -6.04 -4.63
N GLU A 225 23.97 -6.08 -4.66
CA GLU A 225 23.19 -7.00 -3.85
C GLU A 225 23.43 -8.48 -4.25
N THR A 226 23.57 -8.77 -5.55
CA THR A 226 23.94 -10.12 -6.02
C THR A 226 25.37 -10.49 -5.63
N ALA A 227 26.31 -9.52 -5.65
CA ALA A 227 27.67 -9.74 -5.15
C ALA A 227 27.68 -10.04 -3.65
N ALA A 228 26.84 -9.36 -2.85
CA ALA A 228 26.69 -9.65 -1.42
C ALA A 228 26.13 -11.06 -1.17
N ALA A 229 25.11 -11.48 -1.93
CA ALA A 229 24.56 -12.84 -1.86
C ALA A 229 25.62 -13.91 -2.18
N LEU A 230 26.42 -13.69 -3.23
CA LEU A 230 27.52 -14.59 -3.57
C LEU A 230 28.61 -14.59 -2.49
N ALA A 231 28.98 -13.44 -1.94
CA ALA A 231 29.96 -13.33 -0.87
C ALA A 231 29.53 -14.10 0.38
N ASN A 232 28.25 -14.01 0.78
CA ASN A 232 27.69 -14.82 1.87
C ASN A 232 27.79 -16.32 1.57
N SER A 233 27.50 -16.73 0.34
CA SER A 233 27.60 -18.14 -0.05
C SER A 233 29.05 -18.64 -0.02
N LEU A 234 30.00 -17.87 -0.56
CA LEU A 234 31.44 -18.19 -0.53
C LEU A 234 31.98 -18.22 0.90
N LYS A 235 31.54 -17.32 1.78
CA LYS A 235 31.90 -17.32 3.20
C LYS A 235 31.42 -18.60 3.88
N LYS A 236 30.15 -18.97 3.68
CA LYS A 236 29.57 -20.22 4.21
C LYS A 236 30.34 -21.44 3.71
N MET A 237 30.60 -21.51 2.41
CA MET A 237 31.40 -22.57 1.79
C MET A 237 32.81 -22.71 2.41
N ARG A 238 33.47 -21.58 2.69
CA ARG A 238 34.80 -21.59 3.32
C ARG A 238 34.73 -22.03 4.78
N ASP A 239 33.72 -21.59 5.51
CA ASP A 239 33.56 -21.92 6.94
C ASP A 239 33.13 -23.39 7.15
N THR A 240 32.44 -24.00 6.17
CA THR A 240 32.01 -25.41 6.21
C THR A 240 33.02 -26.37 5.60
N ALA A 241 34.08 -25.88 4.95
CA ALA A 241 35.14 -26.73 4.43
C ALA A 241 35.96 -27.32 5.59
N ASP A 242 35.98 -28.65 5.70
CA ASP A 242 36.97 -29.36 6.53
C ASP A 242 38.37 -28.87 6.15
N LYS A 243 39.29 -28.73 7.14
CA LYS A 243 40.66 -28.18 6.98
C LYS A 243 41.31 -28.57 5.63
N GLY A 244 41.08 -27.77 4.58
CA GLY A 244 41.30 -28.22 3.21
C GLY A 244 40.44 -27.49 2.17
N LYS A 245 40.52 -27.95 0.92
CA LYS A 245 39.77 -27.37 -0.20
C LYS A 245 38.34 -27.90 -0.24
N PRO A 246 37.31 -27.06 -0.51
CA PRO A 246 35.94 -27.53 -0.72
C PRO A 246 35.86 -28.56 -1.86
N SER A 247 35.02 -29.58 -1.68
CA SER A 247 34.74 -30.55 -2.76
C SER A 247 33.99 -29.89 -3.92
N TYR A 248 33.98 -30.56 -5.07
CA TYR A 248 33.26 -30.10 -6.25
C TYR A 248 31.76 -29.95 -5.97
N GLU A 249 31.17 -30.94 -5.30
CA GLU A 249 29.76 -31.00 -4.96
C GLU A 249 29.38 -29.87 -3.98
N THR A 250 30.24 -29.59 -2.99
CA THR A 250 30.05 -28.47 -2.06
C THR A 250 30.09 -27.13 -2.78
N ILE A 251 31.03 -26.93 -3.71
CA ILE A 251 31.10 -25.70 -4.52
C ILE A 251 29.84 -25.53 -5.36
N GLN A 252 29.44 -26.56 -6.08
CA GLN A 252 28.25 -26.52 -6.93
C GLN A 252 26.98 -26.21 -6.11
N GLY A 253 26.84 -26.81 -4.92
CA GLY A 253 25.73 -26.55 -4.00
C GLY A 253 25.68 -25.08 -3.56
N HIS A 254 26.79 -24.56 -3.03
CA HIS A 254 26.85 -23.17 -2.57
C HIS A 254 26.66 -22.14 -3.71
N LEU A 255 27.22 -22.40 -4.89
CA LEU A 255 26.98 -21.53 -6.05
C LEU A 255 25.51 -21.59 -6.53
N GLY A 256 24.76 -22.65 -6.26
CA GLY A 256 23.32 -22.68 -6.54
C GLY A 256 22.49 -21.82 -5.57
N ASP A 257 22.96 -21.58 -4.35
CA ASP A 257 22.15 -20.98 -3.28
C ASP A 257 22.01 -19.46 -3.38
N TYR A 258 23.03 -18.74 -3.87
CA TYR A 258 22.95 -17.27 -3.94
C TYR A 258 21.90 -16.78 -4.95
N GLN A 259 21.63 -17.56 -6.00
CA GLN A 259 20.54 -17.30 -6.93
C GLN A 259 19.17 -17.41 -6.24
N LYS A 260 18.94 -18.49 -5.48
CA LYS A 260 17.66 -18.72 -4.78
C LYS A 260 17.29 -17.58 -3.83
N VAL A 261 18.29 -17.06 -3.10
CA VAL A 261 18.12 -15.91 -2.19
C VAL A 261 17.66 -14.66 -2.95
N ARG A 262 18.09 -14.48 -4.20
CA ARG A 262 17.82 -13.27 -5.01
C ARG A 262 16.58 -13.39 -5.87
N GLU A 263 16.15 -14.60 -6.25
CA GLU A 263 15.20 -14.85 -7.34
C GLU A 263 13.89 -14.05 -7.24
N ILE A 264 13.16 -14.17 -6.13
CA ILE A 264 11.85 -13.51 -5.94
C ILE A 264 12.00 -11.99 -6.07
N ARG A 265 12.96 -11.43 -5.33
CA ARG A 265 13.19 -10.00 -5.23
C ARG A 265 13.70 -9.40 -6.53
N LEU A 266 14.65 -10.07 -7.17
CA LEU A 266 15.21 -9.63 -8.44
C LEU A 266 14.15 -9.67 -9.55
N SER A 267 13.34 -10.73 -9.63
CA SER A 267 12.24 -10.83 -10.60
C SER A 267 11.25 -9.67 -10.46
N ALA A 268 10.87 -9.34 -9.22
CA ALA A 268 10.03 -8.18 -8.93
C ALA A 268 10.71 -6.85 -9.32
N THR A 269 12.01 -6.72 -9.05
CA THR A 269 12.81 -5.52 -9.38
C THR A 269 12.93 -5.33 -10.89
N LEU A 270 13.20 -6.40 -11.64
CA LEU A 270 13.22 -6.40 -13.11
C LEU A 270 11.87 -5.98 -13.67
N THR A 271 10.78 -6.60 -13.20
CA THR A 271 9.42 -6.30 -13.63
C THR A 271 9.08 -4.83 -13.40
N ALA A 272 9.41 -4.29 -12.23
CA ALA A 272 9.16 -2.89 -11.89
C ALA A 272 10.00 -1.92 -12.73
N ALA A 273 11.32 -2.16 -12.85
CA ALA A 273 12.22 -1.30 -13.64
C ALA A 273 11.79 -1.25 -15.11
N ASN A 274 11.56 -2.42 -15.69
CA ASN A 274 11.18 -2.58 -17.09
C ASN A 274 9.75 -2.07 -17.35
N GLY A 275 8.83 -2.23 -16.40
CA GLY A 275 7.50 -1.64 -16.45
C GLY A 275 7.54 -0.11 -16.41
N LEU A 276 8.40 0.47 -15.58
CA LEU A 276 8.53 1.92 -15.45
C LEU A 276 8.94 2.59 -16.77
N THR A 277 9.88 1.99 -17.51
CA THR A 277 10.27 2.43 -18.86
C THR A 277 9.07 2.48 -19.81
N ARG A 278 8.18 1.49 -19.72
CA ARG A 278 6.98 1.40 -20.58
C ARG A 278 5.90 2.39 -20.17
N ILE A 279 5.81 2.73 -18.88
CA ILE A 279 4.97 3.81 -18.34
C ILE A 279 5.49 5.17 -18.82
N HIS A 280 6.79 5.42 -18.73
CA HIS A 280 7.41 6.66 -19.20
C HIS A 280 7.20 6.83 -20.72
N ALA A 281 7.34 5.75 -21.49
CA ALA A 281 7.12 5.75 -22.93
C ALA A 281 5.65 5.58 -23.37
N LEU A 282 4.68 5.59 -22.44
CA LEU A 282 3.24 5.48 -22.72
C LEU A 282 2.87 4.30 -23.67
N LYS A 283 3.50 3.14 -23.44
CA LYS A 283 3.47 1.99 -24.38
C LYS A 283 2.06 1.51 -24.69
N THR A 284 1.22 1.36 -23.67
CA THR A 284 -0.16 0.86 -23.80
C THR A 284 -1.19 1.88 -23.32
N LEU A 285 -2.48 1.64 -23.61
CA LEU A 285 -3.56 2.46 -23.07
C LEU A 285 -3.58 2.45 -21.53
N LYS A 286 -3.27 1.30 -20.91
CA LYS A 286 -3.13 1.17 -19.46
C LYS A 286 -2.04 2.10 -18.92
N ASP A 287 -0.89 2.14 -19.59
CA ASP A 287 0.24 2.99 -19.20
C ASP A 287 -0.12 4.48 -19.30
N ARG A 288 -0.89 4.87 -20.34
CA ARG A 288 -1.41 6.23 -20.50
C ARG A 288 -2.39 6.62 -19.40
N ILE A 289 -3.34 5.75 -19.11
CA ILE A 289 -4.29 5.98 -18.02
C ILE A 289 -3.54 6.12 -16.70
N PHE A 290 -2.59 5.22 -16.44
CA PHE A 290 -1.80 5.27 -15.22
C PHE A 290 -0.99 6.57 -15.10
N ALA A 291 -0.23 6.94 -16.13
CA ALA A 291 0.64 8.13 -16.09
C ALA A 291 -0.13 9.45 -15.89
N PHE A 292 -1.28 9.62 -16.56
CA PHE A 292 -2.00 10.90 -16.52
C PHE A 292 -3.14 10.97 -15.50
N TRP A 293 -3.74 9.83 -15.11
CA TRP A 293 -4.95 9.82 -14.28
C TRP A 293 -4.79 9.13 -12.94
N VAL A 294 -3.75 8.29 -12.77
CA VAL A 294 -3.50 7.60 -11.49
C VAL A 294 -2.32 8.23 -10.78
N LEU A 295 -1.20 8.38 -11.48
CA LEU A 295 0.06 8.84 -10.92
C LEU A 295 -0.02 10.22 -10.24
N PRO A 296 -0.73 11.23 -10.78
CA PRO A 296 -0.87 12.52 -10.09
C PRO A 296 -1.56 12.44 -8.73
N PHE A 297 -2.33 11.37 -8.48
CA PHE A 297 -3.04 11.14 -7.22
C PHE A 297 -2.41 10.00 -6.40
N ALA A 298 -1.28 9.44 -6.82
CA ALA A 298 -0.65 8.28 -6.21
C ALA A 298 0.22 8.62 -4.99
N GLY A 299 0.27 9.90 -4.57
CA GLY A 299 1.05 10.36 -3.42
C GLY A 299 2.53 9.97 -3.54
N ASP A 300 3.03 9.26 -2.53
CA ASP A 300 4.44 8.88 -2.41
C ASP A 300 4.81 7.57 -3.12
N LEU A 301 4.03 7.12 -4.11
CA LEU A 301 4.22 5.82 -4.76
C LEU A 301 5.68 5.53 -5.15
N PHE A 302 6.37 6.48 -5.80
CA PHE A 302 7.77 6.28 -6.20
C PHE A 302 8.74 6.25 -5.03
N VAL A 303 8.49 7.03 -3.99
CA VAL A 303 9.27 6.99 -2.75
C VAL A 303 9.11 5.63 -2.09
N ASP A 304 7.87 5.13 -1.99
CA ASP A 304 7.56 3.83 -1.41
C ASP A 304 8.19 2.69 -2.21
N MET A 305 8.15 2.76 -3.55
CA MET A 305 8.85 1.82 -4.43
C MET A 305 10.36 1.83 -4.18
N ASN A 306 10.99 3.01 -4.04
CA ASN A 306 12.41 3.10 -3.68
C ASN A 306 12.70 2.53 -2.29
N CYS A 307 11.79 2.70 -1.33
CA CYS A 307 11.93 2.11 0.00
C CYS A 307 11.86 0.58 -0.03
N ASP A 308 11.02 0.02 -0.91
CA ASP A 308 10.92 -1.42 -1.11
C ASP A 308 12.16 -1.99 -1.81
N MET A 309 12.84 -1.18 -2.63
CA MET A 309 14.17 -1.50 -3.17
C MET A 309 15.27 -1.47 -2.11
N VAL A 310 15.08 -0.88 -0.93
CA VAL A 310 16.08 -0.94 0.16
C VAL A 310 15.73 -2.07 1.13
N THR A 311 14.45 -2.19 1.50
CA THR A 311 13.96 -3.16 2.47
C THR A 311 14.03 -4.57 1.92
N GLY A 312 14.50 -5.53 2.71
CA GLY A 312 14.67 -6.92 2.29
C GLY A 312 15.86 -7.15 1.35
N ALA A 313 16.72 -6.15 1.14
CA ALA A 313 17.94 -6.32 0.37
C ALA A 313 18.94 -7.26 1.05
N VAL A 314 19.75 -7.98 0.29
CA VAL A 314 20.77 -8.87 0.87
C VAL A 314 21.79 -8.08 1.69
N GLN A 315 21.96 -8.48 2.95
CA GLN A 315 22.99 -8.00 3.85
C GLN A 315 24.17 -8.98 3.88
N LEU A 316 25.37 -8.53 4.25
CA LEU A 316 26.50 -9.43 4.48
C LEU A 316 26.36 -10.07 5.86
N ASP A 317 26.10 -11.38 5.91
CA ASP A 317 25.72 -12.13 7.14
C ASP A 317 26.80 -12.12 8.23
N TYR A 318 28.04 -11.80 7.84
CA TYR A 318 29.24 -11.88 8.69
C TYR A 318 29.82 -10.51 9.04
N LEU A 319 29.15 -9.42 8.69
CA LEU A 319 29.52 -8.06 9.08
C LEU A 319 28.50 -7.48 10.06
N PRO A 320 28.93 -6.63 11.00
CA PRO A 320 27.99 -5.98 11.91
C PRO A 320 27.05 -5.04 11.13
N ILE A 321 25.81 -4.93 11.62
CA ILE A 321 24.83 -4.01 11.08
C ILE A 321 25.26 -2.58 11.45
N PRO A 322 25.33 -1.63 10.50
CA PRO A 322 25.73 -0.27 10.82
C PRO A 322 24.70 0.42 11.73
N ASP A 323 25.14 1.01 12.85
CA ASP A 323 24.27 1.67 13.84
C ASP A 323 23.30 2.66 13.21
N ARG A 324 23.79 3.44 12.23
CA ARG A 324 22.99 4.43 11.49
C ARG A 324 21.70 3.84 10.89
N SER A 325 21.72 2.57 10.47
CA SER A 325 20.58 1.86 9.85
C SER A 325 19.47 1.50 10.83
N LEU A 326 19.74 1.53 12.14
CA LEU A 326 18.80 1.10 13.18
C LEU A 326 17.82 2.21 13.58
N HIS A 327 18.10 3.47 13.23
CA HIS A 327 17.40 4.63 13.79
C HIS A 327 16.40 5.29 12.81
N GLY A 328 16.06 4.63 11.72
CA GLY A 328 15.11 5.15 10.73
C GLY A 328 13.62 4.95 11.10
N ASN A 329 12.73 5.76 10.51
CA ASN A 329 11.26 5.64 10.67
C ASN A 329 10.64 4.46 9.89
N MET A 330 11.45 3.76 9.10
CA MET A 330 11.11 2.52 8.42
C MET A 330 12.28 1.54 8.63
N PRO A 331 12.21 0.66 9.63
CA PRO A 331 13.32 -0.23 9.94
C PRO A 331 13.53 -1.22 8.81
N PHE A 332 14.79 -1.60 8.61
CA PHE A 332 15.13 -2.67 7.69
C PHE A 332 14.45 -3.97 8.13
N ASN A 333 13.84 -4.70 7.18
CA ASN A 333 13.14 -5.95 7.44
C ASN A 333 13.44 -6.96 6.33
N PRO A 334 14.13 -8.08 6.62
CA PRO A 334 14.49 -9.09 5.63
C PRO A 334 13.28 -9.76 4.94
N THR A 335 12.10 -9.73 5.56
CA THR A 335 10.90 -10.42 5.05
C THR A 335 9.88 -9.48 4.41
N GLN A 336 10.28 -8.26 4.06
CA GLN A 336 9.45 -7.25 3.39
C GLN A 336 10.20 -6.64 2.19
N GLY A 337 9.52 -5.80 1.41
CA GLY A 337 10.09 -5.12 0.25
C GLY A 337 9.75 -5.81 -1.08
N MET A 338 10.56 -5.57 -2.10
CA MET A 338 10.28 -6.00 -3.47
C MET A 338 9.96 -7.50 -3.57
N GLY A 339 8.77 -7.82 -4.09
CA GLY A 339 8.30 -9.19 -4.31
C GLY A 339 7.69 -9.90 -3.08
N GLN A 340 7.71 -9.28 -1.90
CA GLN A 340 7.26 -9.88 -0.63
C GLN A 340 5.84 -9.45 -0.22
N ASN A 341 4.94 -9.22 -1.19
CA ASN A 341 3.57 -8.79 -0.92
C ASN A 341 2.66 -9.99 -0.62
N GLU A 342 1.74 -9.85 0.33
CA GLU A 342 0.71 -10.87 0.53
C GLU A 342 -0.22 -10.91 -0.70
N SER A 343 -0.55 -12.12 -1.15
CA SER A 343 -1.47 -12.29 -2.27
C SER A 343 -2.84 -11.70 -1.94
N LYS A 344 -3.25 -10.68 -2.71
CA LYS A 344 -4.60 -10.09 -2.62
C LYS A 344 -5.70 -11.12 -2.88
N LEU A 345 -5.45 -12.12 -3.74
CA LEU A 345 -6.37 -13.23 -3.96
C LEU A 345 -6.54 -14.08 -2.70
N LEU A 346 -5.43 -14.43 -2.03
CA LEU A 346 -5.48 -15.21 -0.79
C LEU A 346 -6.18 -14.42 0.33
N ARG A 347 -5.95 -13.10 0.41
CA ARG A 347 -6.68 -12.24 1.36
C ARG A 347 -8.17 -12.18 1.01
N ALA A 348 -8.54 -12.08 -0.26
CA ALA A 348 -9.94 -12.11 -0.70
C ALA A 348 -10.62 -13.43 -0.33
N LEU A 349 -9.94 -14.58 -0.51
CA LEU A 349 -10.44 -15.89 -0.09
C LEU A 349 -10.67 -15.96 1.42
N LYS A 350 -9.73 -15.45 2.23
CA LYS A 350 -9.90 -15.34 3.69
C LYS A 350 -11.05 -14.42 4.09
N ALA A 351 -11.34 -13.41 3.26
CA ALA A 351 -12.35 -12.38 3.51
C ALA A 351 -13.76 -12.75 3.02
N VAL A 352 -13.95 -13.93 2.41
CA VAL A 352 -15.27 -14.43 1.98
C VAL A 352 -16.37 -14.34 3.05
N PRO A 353 -16.11 -14.51 4.36
CA PRO A 353 -17.13 -14.31 5.39
C PRO A 353 -17.82 -12.93 5.32
N PHE A 354 -17.12 -11.86 4.94
CA PHE A 354 -17.75 -10.55 4.73
C PHE A 354 -18.75 -10.56 3.55
N LEU A 355 -18.44 -11.28 2.48
CA LEU A 355 -19.38 -11.44 1.37
C LEU A 355 -20.61 -12.25 1.80
N GLY A 356 -20.42 -13.28 2.64
CA GLY A 356 -21.52 -14.03 3.25
C GLY A 356 -22.43 -13.16 4.13
N ILE A 357 -21.84 -12.29 4.96
CA ILE A 357 -22.58 -11.29 5.75
C ILE A 357 -23.37 -10.35 4.85
N SER A 358 -22.74 -9.83 3.79
CA SER A 358 -23.41 -8.94 2.82
C SER A 358 -24.57 -9.65 2.11
N LEU A 359 -24.40 -10.91 1.68
CA LEU A 359 -25.44 -11.68 1.01
C LEU A 359 -26.60 -12.02 1.96
N LEU A 360 -26.29 -12.38 3.21
CA LEU A 360 -27.31 -12.63 4.22
C LEU A 360 -28.08 -11.35 4.59
N ALA A 361 -27.38 -10.22 4.69
CA ALA A 361 -27.99 -8.91 4.87
C ALA A 361 -28.91 -8.57 3.68
N MET A 362 -28.46 -8.79 2.44
CA MET A 362 -29.34 -8.64 1.27
C MET A 362 -30.56 -9.56 1.37
N TYR A 363 -30.39 -10.84 1.69
CA TYR A 363 -31.51 -11.77 1.79
C TYR A 363 -32.54 -11.34 2.85
N LEU A 364 -32.12 -11.11 4.09
CA LEU A 364 -33.04 -10.81 5.19
C LEU A 364 -33.57 -9.37 5.12
N MET A 365 -32.71 -8.39 4.83
CA MET A 365 -33.14 -7.00 4.78
C MET A 365 -33.90 -6.70 3.50
N TRP A 366 -33.45 -7.16 2.33
CA TRP A 366 -34.10 -6.83 1.06
C TRP A 366 -35.19 -7.81 0.64
N GLY A 367 -35.07 -9.07 1.02
CA GLY A 367 -36.09 -10.08 0.74
C GLY A 367 -37.24 -9.97 1.73
N ASP A 368 -36.93 -10.09 3.03
CA ASP A 368 -37.97 -10.26 4.05
C ASP A 368 -38.47 -8.94 4.65
N ALA A 369 -37.57 -7.96 4.91
CA ALA A 369 -37.95 -6.74 5.62
C ALA A 369 -38.30 -5.54 4.70
N LEU A 370 -37.59 -5.36 3.58
CA LEU A 370 -37.72 -4.17 2.72
C LEU A 370 -39.06 -4.08 1.98
N PRO A 371 -39.61 -5.14 1.35
CA PRO A 371 -40.88 -5.03 0.65
C PRO A 371 -42.04 -4.56 1.54
N PRO A 372 -42.28 -5.13 2.74
CA PRO A 372 -43.33 -4.63 3.62
C PRO A 372 -42.99 -3.24 4.20
N MET A 373 -41.71 -2.93 4.43
CA MET A 373 -41.27 -1.58 4.84
C MET A 373 -41.60 -0.52 3.77
N LEU A 374 -41.38 -0.84 2.48
CA LEU A 374 -41.70 0.06 1.37
C LEU A 374 -43.20 0.23 1.19
N GLN A 375 -43.98 -0.85 1.34
CA GLN A 375 -45.44 -0.77 1.35
C GLN A 375 -45.91 0.17 2.47
N ARG A 376 -45.41 -0.02 3.70
CA ARG A 376 -45.73 0.84 4.84
C ARG A 376 -45.30 2.29 4.61
N THR A 377 -44.12 2.50 4.03
CA THR A 377 -43.65 3.85 3.66
C THR A 377 -44.59 4.50 2.63
N GLY A 378 -45.11 3.75 1.67
CA GLY A 378 -46.13 4.22 0.72
C GLY A 378 -47.42 4.65 1.42
N GLU A 379 -47.92 3.83 2.36
CA GLU A 379 -49.10 4.17 3.16
C GLU A 379 -48.89 5.45 3.98
N ILE A 380 -47.71 5.60 4.58
CA ILE A 380 -47.30 6.82 5.30
C ILE A 380 -47.33 8.03 4.34
N MET A 381 -46.81 7.87 3.13
CA MET A 381 -46.74 8.93 2.12
C MET A 381 -48.13 9.35 1.60
N GLU A 382 -49.06 8.40 1.47
CA GLU A 382 -50.42 8.67 0.98
C GLU A 382 -51.33 9.23 2.08
N ASN A 383 -51.29 8.60 3.26
CA ASN A 383 -52.29 8.80 4.30
C ASN A 383 -51.76 9.59 5.50
N GLY A 384 -50.46 9.90 5.56
CA GLY A 384 -49.84 10.48 6.75
C GLY A 384 -49.77 9.52 7.93
N VAL A 385 -49.32 10.03 9.06
CA VAL A 385 -49.09 9.23 10.28
C VAL A 385 -49.86 9.81 11.44
N HIS A 386 -50.59 8.98 12.18
CA HIS A 386 -51.15 9.38 13.46
C HIS A 386 -50.10 9.24 14.55
N ASN A 387 -49.98 10.25 15.41
CA ASN A 387 -49.17 10.15 16.60
C ASN A 387 -49.84 9.19 17.59
N ASN A 388 -49.26 8.01 17.76
CA ASN A 388 -49.71 7.00 18.72
C ASN A 388 -49.01 7.15 20.08
N ILE A 389 -48.11 8.13 20.23
CA ILE A 389 -47.26 8.33 21.40
C ILE A 389 -47.46 9.77 21.93
N GLY A 390 -48.26 9.93 22.99
CA GLY A 390 -48.54 11.23 23.60
C GLY A 390 -49.84 11.87 23.12
N GLU A 391 -49.84 13.16 22.81
CA GLU A 391 -51.07 13.85 22.35
C GLU A 391 -51.45 13.45 20.91
N PRO A 392 -52.74 13.20 20.63
CA PRO A 392 -53.19 12.83 19.29
C PRO A 392 -52.90 13.93 18.28
N GLY A 393 -52.11 13.60 17.25
CA GLY A 393 -51.75 14.50 16.16
C GLY A 393 -51.71 13.77 14.83
N PHE A 394 -51.92 14.48 13.72
CA PHE A 394 -51.82 13.93 12.38
C PHE A 394 -50.67 14.59 11.62
N VAL A 395 -49.75 13.78 11.12
CA VAL A 395 -48.53 14.22 10.45
C VAL A 395 -48.70 14.04 8.97
N LYS A 396 -48.84 15.15 8.24
CA LYS A 396 -48.84 15.10 6.78
C LYS A 396 -47.39 15.01 6.26
N PRO A 397 -47.07 14.08 5.34
CA PRO A 397 -45.76 14.03 4.74
C PRO A 397 -45.51 15.30 3.91
N LEU A 398 -44.39 15.96 4.17
CA LEU A 398 -43.82 16.95 3.27
C LEU A 398 -43.37 16.27 1.98
N MET A 399 -43.87 16.75 0.85
CA MET A 399 -43.55 16.19 -0.47
C MET A 399 -42.33 16.87 -1.10
N ASN A 400 -42.07 18.13 -0.77
CA ASN A 400 -40.98 18.93 -1.33
C ASN A 400 -40.28 19.71 -0.21
N PHE A 401 -38.97 19.85 -0.29
CA PHE A 401 -38.18 20.57 0.71
C PHE A 401 -37.07 21.41 0.06
N TYR A 402 -36.28 20.82 -0.84
CA TYR A 402 -35.19 21.54 -1.51
C TYR A 402 -35.65 22.28 -2.77
N GLY A 403 -36.86 21.98 -3.26
CA GLY A 403 -37.39 22.58 -4.50
C GLY A 403 -36.73 22.04 -5.77
N ILE A 404 -36.00 20.93 -5.65
CA ILE A 404 -35.30 20.26 -6.76
C ILE A 404 -35.86 18.83 -6.84
N GLU A 405 -36.73 18.56 -7.81
CA GLU A 405 -37.46 17.28 -7.89
C GLU A 405 -36.52 16.05 -7.95
N PHE A 406 -35.35 16.17 -8.57
CA PHE A 406 -34.36 15.10 -8.58
C PHE A 406 -33.89 14.71 -7.16
N ILE A 407 -33.70 15.70 -6.27
CA ILE A 407 -33.29 15.49 -4.89
C ILE A 407 -34.51 15.08 -4.05
N ASP A 408 -35.61 15.81 -4.19
CA ASP A 408 -36.81 15.61 -3.38
C ASP A 408 -37.45 14.23 -3.61
N SER A 409 -37.44 13.71 -4.84
CA SER A 409 -37.94 12.36 -5.16
C SER A 409 -37.11 11.23 -4.55
N ARG A 410 -35.79 11.45 -4.34
CA ARG A 410 -34.88 10.46 -3.75
C ARG A 410 -34.97 10.42 -2.21
N ILE A 411 -35.29 11.54 -1.58
CA ILE A 411 -35.25 11.69 -0.12
C ILE A 411 -36.63 11.51 0.53
N ARG A 412 -37.72 11.94 -0.13
CA ARG A 412 -39.05 12.03 0.52
C ARG A 412 -39.51 10.76 1.22
N GLY A 413 -39.33 9.59 0.59
CA GLY A 413 -39.73 8.31 1.19
C GLY A 413 -38.91 7.99 2.44
N LEU A 414 -37.59 8.22 2.40
CA LEU A 414 -36.71 8.01 3.55
C LEU A 414 -37.02 9.00 4.68
N ALA A 415 -37.20 10.28 4.36
CA ALA A 415 -37.52 11.31 5.35
C ALA A 415 -38.88 11.03 6.04
N ALA A 416 -39.90 10.64 5.28
CA ALA A 416 -41.22 10.29 5.83
C ALA A 416 -41.17 9.03 6.70
N CYS A 417 -40.43 8.01 6.24
CA CYS A 417 -40.20 6.80 7.01
C CYS A 417 -39.50 7.13 8.34
N PHE A 418 -38.35 7.81 8.32
CA PHE A 418 -37.59 8.11 9.55
C PHE A 418 -38.32 9.07 10.50
N ALA A 419 -39.11 10.01 9.97
CA ALA A 419 -39.91 10.89 10.81
C ALA A 419 -40.99 10.14 11.60
N SER A 420 -41.51 9.02 11.09
CA SER A 420 -42.57 8.27 11.76
C SER A 420 -42.10 7.47 12.98
N PHE A 421 -40.81 7.11 13.08
CA PHE A 421 -40.30 6.16 14.08
C PHE A 421 -40.60 6.55 15.54
N GLN A 422 -40.60 7.85 15.85
CA GLN A 422 -40.89 8.34 17.20
C GLN A 422 -42.37 8.37 17.57
N PHE A 423 -43.26 8.18 16.59
CA PHE A 423 -44.71 8.35 16.74
C PHE A 423 -45.49 7.06 16.61
N VAL A 424 -44.92 6.04 15.96
CA VAL A 424 -45.65 4.80 15.67
C VAL A 424 -45.10 3.58 16.41
N ASP A 425 -43.79 3.52 16.66
CA ASP A 425 -43.17 2.41 17.39
C ASP A 425 -42.08 2.90 18.38
N VAL A 426 -42.45 2.92 19.67
CA VAL A 426 -41.55 3.36 20.75
C VAL A 426 -40.28 2.51 20.82
N ILE A 427 -40.35 1.20 20.50
CA ILE A 427 -39.19 0.30 20.53
C ILE A 427 -38.19 0.71 19.45
N CYS A 428 -38.68 0.93 18.22
CA CYS A 428 -37.89 1.41 17.09
C CYS A 428 -37.24 2.77 17.39
N SER A 429 -37.96 3.69 18.03
CA SER A 429 -37.44 5.00 18.44
C SER A 429 -36.21 4.88 19.35
N TRP A 430 -36.29 4.08 20.42
CA TRP A 430 -35.16 3.85 21.34
C TRP A 430 -33.99 3.15 20.66
N GLN A 431 -34.27 2.13 19.85
CA GLN A 431 -33.24 1.41 19.10
C GLN A 431 -32.50 2.36 18.15
N THR A 432 -33.24 3.15 17.36
CA THR A 432 -32.70 4.08 16.37
C THR A 432 -31.91 5.21 17.02
N PHE A 433 -32.34 5.70 18.18
CA PHE A 433 -31.60 6.69 18.96
C PHE A 433 -30.19 6.20 19.30
N SER A 434 -30.08 4.96 19.78
CA SER A 434 -28.77 4.34 20.06
C SER A 434 -28.00 4.07 18.77
N PHE A 435 -28.64 3.48 17.76
CA PHE A 435 -27.99 3.08 16.51
C PHE A 435 -27.38 4.26 15.75
N LEU A 436 -28.14 5.33 15.55
CA LEU A 436 -27.68 6.50 14.82
C LEU A 436 -26.63 7.30 15.59
N THR A 437 -26.64 7.25 16.92
CA THR A 437 -25.55 7.82 17.73
C THR A 437 -24.25 7.07 17.48
N ASP A 438 -24.29 5.73 17.46
CA ASP A 438 -23.13 4.87 17.25
C ASP A 438 -22.58 4.95 15.82
N LEU A 439 -23.45 5.18 14.84
CA LEU A 439 -23.07 5.31 13.43
C LEU A 439 -22.03 6.42 13.20
N GLY A 440 -22.09 7.52 13.96
CA GLY A 440 -21.14 8.62 13.81
C GLY A 440 -19.70 8.21 14.13
N ILE A 441 -19.47 7.24 15.04
CA ILE A 441 -18.14 6.69 15.32
C ILE A 441 -17.62 5.93 14.10
N VAL A 442 -18.46 5.07 13.53
CA VAL A 442 -18.09 4.27 12.36
C VAL A 442 -17.79 5.18 11.18
N TYR A 443 -18.63 6.18 10.93
CA TYR A 443 -18.42 7.13 9.85
C TYR A 443 -17.15 8.00 10.06
N ALA A 444 -16.84 8.38 11.31
CA ALA A 444 -15.58 9.04 11.63
C ALA A 444 -14.37 8.17 11.26
N ILE A 445 -14.41 6.87 11.57
CA ILE A 445 -13.36 5.91 11.20
C ILE A 445 -13.21 5.84 9.67
N LEU A 446 -14.32 5.74 8.92
CA LEU A 446 -14.29 5.73 7.45
C LEU A 446 -13.63 6.99 6.88
N LEU A 447 -13.98 8.16 7.43
CA LEU A 447 -13.39 9.43 7.02
C LEU A 447 -11.88 9.47 7.34
N ILE A 448 -11.46 9.03 8.54
CA ILE A 448 -10.04 9.04 8.91
C ILE A 448 -9.25 8.04 8.05
N GLU A 449 -9.77 6.84 7.81
CA GLU A 449 -9.13 5.85 6.92
C GLU A 449 -9.03 6.36 5.48
N SER A 450 -9.97 7.19 5.02
CA SER A 450 -9.91 7.79 3.68
C SER A 450 -8.81 8.84 3.49
N ALA A 451 -8.41 9.50 4.59
CA ALA A 451 -7.34 10.50 4.59
C ALA A 451 -5.97 9.89 4.86
N ARG A 452 -5.88 8.56 4.98
CA ARG A 452 -4.65 7.87 5.36
C ARG A 452 -3.75 7.59 4.18
N ARG A 453 -2.45 7.88 4.35
CA ARG A 453 -1.43 7.64 3.31
C ARG A 453 -1.34 6.16 2.89
N ALA A 454 -1.41 5.23 3.85
CA ALA A 454 -1.42 3.79 3.57
C ALA A 454 -2.61 3.28 2.72
N ASN A 455 -3.67 4.08 2.57
CA ASN A 455 -4.90 3.73 1.86
C ASN A 455 -5.08 4.50 0.54
N ILE A 456 -4.09 5.29 0.12
CA ILE A 456 -4.11 5.99 -1.16
C ILE A 456 -4.38 4.98 -2.31
N LEU A 457 -5.26 5.35 -3.24
CA LEU A 457 -5.72 4.50 -4.36
C LEU A 457 -6.43 3.19 -3.97
N THR A 458 -6.88 3.04 -2.73
CA THR A 458 -7.74 1.92 -2.30
C THR A 458 -9.20 2.34 -2.22
N VAL A 459 -10.12 1.38 -2.09
CA VAL A 459 -11.56 1.65 -1.84
C VAL A 459 -11.77 2.51 -0.58
N ALA A 460 -10.88 2.43 0.41
CA ALA A 460 -10.99 3.24 1.62
C ALA A 460 -10.85 4.75 1.34
N SER A 461 -10.25 5.16 0.22
CA SER A 461 -10.06 6.57 -0.14
C SER A 461 -11.31 7.29 -0.66
N VAL A 462 -12.45 6.60 -0.83
CA VAL A 462 -13.66 7.15 -1.48
C VAL A 462 -14.92 7.09 -0.59
N PRO A 463 -14.91 7.74 0.59
CA PRO A 463 -15.96 7.59 1.61
C PRO A 463 -17.31 8.15 1.18
N LEU A 464 -17.35 9.15 0.29
CA LEU A 464 -18.59 9.73 -0.23
C LEU A 464 -19.42 8.71 -1.00
N LEU A 465 -18.81 7.99 -1.95
CA LEU A 465 -19.53 6.98 -2.74
C LEU A 465 -20.09 5.89 -1.84
N LEU A 466 -19.31 5.46 -0.84
CA LEU A 466 -19.75 4.47 0.12
C LEU A 466 -20.91 4.98 0.98
N GLY A 467 -20.75 6.16 1.60
CA GLY A 467 -21.75 6.74 2.49
C GLY A 467 -23.06 7.08 1.79
N TYR A 468 -22.99 7.63 0.57
CA TYR A 468 -24.19 7.90 -0.23
C TYR A 468 -24.98 6.62 -0.54
N ASN A 469 -24.29 5.55 -0.95
CA ASN A 469 -24.97 4.28 -1.22
C ASN A 469 -25.45 3.60 0.08
N MET A 470 -24.76 3.75 1.21
CA MET A 470 -25.21 3.19 2.49
C MET A 470 -26.58 3.70 2.91
N GLN A 471 -26.93 4.94 2.55
CA GLN A 471 -28.24 5.52 2.86
C GLN A 471 -29.41 4.81 2.15
N PHE A 472 -29.18 4.33 0.92
CA PHE A 472 -30.23 3.72 0.11
C PHE A 472 -30.26 2.20 0.21
N TYR A 473 -29.09 1.59 0.42
CA TYR A 473 -28.94 0.14 0.36
C TYR A 473 -28.87 -0.54 1.74
N GLY A 474 -28.90 0.23 2.82
CA GLY A 474 -28.63 -0.22 4.18
C GLY A 474 -27.14 -0.22 4.49
N ILE A 475 -26.78 0.22 5.69
CA ILE A 475 -25.39 0.33 6.13
C ILE A 475 -24.79 -1.07 6.27
N GLY A 476 -25.53 -2.03 6.82
CA GLY A 476 -25.09 -3.38 7.12
C GLY A 476 -24.75 -4.17 5.87
N THR A 477 -25.49 -3.97 4.78
CA THR A 477 -25.19 -4.58 3.48
C THR A 477 -23.86 -4.10 2.93
N LEU A 478 -23.62 -2.77 2.90
CA LEU A 478 -22.42 -2.21 2.28
C LEU A 478 -21.21 -2.16 3.21
N MET A 479 -21.40 -2.14 4.52
CA MET A 479 -20.32 -2.14 5.50
C MET A 479 -19.48 -3.41 5.39
N ALA A 480 -20.12 -4.57 5.22
CA ALA A 480 -19.39 -5.82 5.02
C ALA A 480 -18.55 -5.80 3.74
N LEU A 481 -19.08 -5.23 2.64
CA LEU A 481 -18.32 -5.05 1.39
C LEU A 481 -17.14 -4.08 1.55
N TYR A 482 -17.32 -3.01 2.33
CA TYR A 482 -16.22 -2.12 2.69
C TYR A 482 -15.13 -2.86 3.47
N CYS A 483 -15.51 -3.58 4.53
CA CYS A 483 -14.58 -4.34 5.35
C CYS A 483 -13.80 -5.37 4.52
N PHE A 484 -14.47 -6.05 3.59
CA PHE A 484 -13.84 -6.93 2.60
C PHE A 484 -12.81 -6.18 1.76
N ALA A 485 -13.22 -5.09 1.11
CA ALA A 485 -12.38 -4.33 0.21
C ALA A 485 -11.15 -3.73 0.93
N HIS A 486 -11.38 -3.15 2.12
CA HIS A 486 -10.33 -2.61 2.98
C HIS A 486 -9.35 -3.70 3.41
N TYR A 487 -9.82 -4.83 3.95
CA TYR A 487 -8.93 -5.91 4.38
C TYR A 487 -8.08 -6.47 3.23
N VAL A 488 -8.64 -6.59 2.02
CA VAL A 488 -7.90 -7.08 0.85
C VAL A 488 -6.85 -6.07 0.37
N GLN A 489 -7.12 -4.77 0.47
CA GLN A 489 -6.29 -3.71 -0.10
C GLN A 489 -5.31 -3.04 0.87
N SER A 490 -5.54 -3.18 2.18
CA SER A 490 -4.73 -2.57 3.24
C SER A 490 -4.06 -3.62 4.13
N PRO A 491 -3.19 -4.50 3.57
CA PRO A 491 -2.42 -5.45 4.36
C PRO A 491 -1.42 -4.73 5.28
N ILE A 492 -0.90 -5.47 6.27
CA ILE A 492 0.02 -4.90 7.27
C ILE A 492 1.30 -4.32 6.65
N GLU A 493 1.75 -4.82 5.48
CA GLU A 493 2.90 -4.23 4.78
C GLU A 493 2.67 -2.79 4.29
N ASN A 494 1.42 -2.33 4.14
CA ASN A 494 1.14 -0.92 3.85
C ASN A 494 1.51 0.01 5.02
N PHE A 495 1.71 -0.53 6.22
CA PHE A 495 2.03 0.20 7.45
C PHE A 495 3.49 -0.02 7.90
N ARG A 496 4.36 -0.44 6.98
CA ARG A 496 5.77 -0.75 7.26
C ARG A 496 6.63 0.43 7.73
N ALA A 497 6.24 1.65 7.36
CA ALA A 497 6.86 2.89 7.83
C ALA A 497 5.87 3.65 8.73
N ARG A 498 6.38 4.30 9.78
CA ARG A 498 5.52 5.02 10.75
C ARG A 498 4.72 6.14 10.12
N ASP A 499 5.30 6.81 9.13
CA ASP A 499 4.66 7.92 8.43
C ASP A 499 3.48 7.47 7.54
N LEU A 500 3.40 6.19 7.14
CA LEU A 500 2.29 5.69 6.31
C LEU A 500 0.96 5.62 7.07
N ARG A 501 1.02 5.56 8.41
CA ARG A 501 -0.17 5.69 9.28
C ARG A 501 -0.72 7.12 9.28
N LEU A 502 0.13 8.13 9.09
CA LEU A 502 -0.21 9.55 9.23
C LEU A 502 -1.35 9.96 8.28
N THR A 503 -2.26 10.79 8.77
CA THR A 503 -3.36 11.40 8.00
C THR A 503 -3.17 12.90 7.79
N ASP A 504 -3.94 13.49 6.88
CA ASP A 504 -4.00 14.95 6.71
C ASP A 504 -4.63 15.62 7.93
N MET A 505 -3.82 16.40 8.67
CA MET A 505 -4.26 17.12 9.85
C MET A 505 -5.43 18.06 9.59
N GLY A 506 -5.41 18.78 8.46
CA GLY A 506 -6.48 19.68 8.07
C GLY A 506 -7.80 18.93 7.87
N TYR A 507 -7.74 17.73 7.28
CA TYR A 507 -8.91 16.88 7.08
C TYR A 507 -9.36 16.15 8.35
N THR A 508 -8.43 15.59 9.12
CA THR A 508 -8.72 14.82 10.33
C THR A 508 -9.30 15.68 11.44
N ALA A 509 -8.82 16.92 11.61
CA ALA A 509 -9.34 17.83 12.61
C ALA A 509 -10.77 18.31 12.33
N THR A 510 -11.19 18.29 11.08
CA THR A 510 -12.54 18.72 10.69
C THR A 510 -13.56 17.60 10.74
N VAL A 511 -13.15 16.33 10.92
CA VAL A 511 -14.06 15.16 11.03
C VAL A 511 -15.10 15.36 12.13
N LEU A 512 -14.67 15.70 13.35
CA LEU A 512 -15.61 15.89 14.47
C LEU A 512 -16.58 17.07 14.22
N PRO A 513 -16.12 18.31 13.91
CA PRO A 513 -17.02 19.42 13.59
C PRO A 513 -18.03 19.11 12.48
N VAL A 514 -17.56 18.45 11.41
CA VAL A 514 -18.41 18.02 10.29
C VAL A 514 -19.51 17.06 10.74
N LEU A 515 -19.15 16.05 11.53
CA LEU A 515 -20.13 15.09 12.04
C LEU A 515 -21.11 15.75 12.98
N VAL A 516 -20.65 16.68 13.82
CA VAL A 516 -21.54 17.45 14.70
C VAL A 516 -22.55 18.24 13.87
N LEU A 517 -22.11 18.97 12.84
CA LEU A 517 -22.96 19.84 12.02
C LEU A 517 -23.91 19.08 11.10
N ALA A 518 -23.44 18.03 10.42
CA ALA A 518 -24.21 17.35 9.38
C ALA A 518 -24.93 16.08 9.85
N HIS A 519 -24.45 15.44 10.93
CA HIS A 519 -25.06 14.21 11.46
C HIS A 519 -25.74 14.45 12.80
N TYR A 520 -24.99 14.83 13.85
CA TYR A 520 -25.53 14.86 15.21
C TYR A 520 -26.53 15.99 15.47
N ILE A 521 -26.30 17.22 14.98
CA ILE A 521 -27.25 18.33 15.18
C ILE A 521 -28.59 18.05 14.48
N PRO A 522 -28.63 17.70 13.18
CA PRO A 522 -29.90 17.40 12.52
C PRO A 522 -30.60 16.20 13.14
N ASN A 523 -29.85 15.17 13.51
CA ASN A 523 -30.39 13.99 14.20
C ASN A 523 -30.98 14.37 15.57
N ALA A 524 -30.25 15.12 16.41
CA ALA A 524 -30.77 15.61 17.69
C ALA A 524 -31.99 16.53 17.51
N GLY A 525 -32.00 17.38 16.49
CA GLY A 525 -33.14 18.22 16.13
C GLY A 525 -34.38 17.38 15.80
N ALA A 526 -34.22 16.31 15.02
CA ALA A 526 -35.29 15.36 14.75
C ALA A 526 -35.75 14.68 16.04
N PHE A 527 -34.82 14.17 16.85
CA PHE A 527 -35.16 13.42 18.06
C PHE A 527 -35.82 14.27 19.14
N LEU A 528 -35.37 15.51 19.36
CA LEU A 528 -35.89 16.39 20.41
C LEU A 528 -37.23 17.04 20.04
N SER A 529 -37.64 16.98 18.77
CA SER A 529 -38.91 17.52 18.26
C SER A 529 -40.10 16.58 18.51
N PHE A 530 -40.17 15.96 19.70
CA PHE A 530 -41.17 14.95 20.06
C PHE A 530 -42.62 15.45 20.02
N ILE A 531 -42.86 16.76 20.09
CA ILE A 531 -44.19 17.36 20.21
C ILE A 531 -44.67 17.99 18.90
N ASP A 532 -43.75 18.30 17.96
CA ASP A 532 -44.09 18.90 16.67
C ASP A 532 -43.61 18.01 15.51
N PRO A 533 -44.51 17.16 14.98
CA PRO A 533 -44.19 16.25 13.90
C PRO A 533 -43.79 16.94 12.58
N GLU A 534 -44.28 18.15 12.32
CA GLU A 534 -43.89 18.89 11.12
C GLU A 534 -42.42 19.33 11.22
N THR A 535 -42.02 19.84 12.38
CA THR A 535 -40.63 20.22 12.64
C THR A 535 -39.70 19.00 12.62
N ARG A 536 -40.11 17.86 13.19
CA ARG A 536 -39.33 16.61 13.07
C ARG A 536 -39.12 16.22 11.61
N HIS A 537 -40.17 16.26 10.79
CA HIS A 537 -40.05 15.90 9.38
C HIS A 537 -39.07 16.82 8.65
N LYS A 538 -39.08 18.14 8.92
CA LYS A 538 -38.09 19.09 8.38
C LYS A 538 -36.66 18.72 8.78
N TRP A 539 -36.42 18.32 10.02
CA TRP A 539 -35.09 17.88 10.47
C TRP A 539 -34.62 16.60 9.78
N GLU A 540 -35.52 15.64 9.55
CA GLU A 540 -35.19 14.42 8.79
C GLU A 540 -34.84 14.76 7.34
N TRP A 541 -35.56 15.67 6.70
CA TRP A 541 -35.19 16.17 5.37
C TRP A 541 -33.78 16.78 5.31
N ILE A 542 -33.35 17.47 6.37
CA ILE A 542 -31.99 18.00 6.52
C ILE A 542 -30.98 16.88 6.81
N TRP A 543 -31.34 15.87 7.59
CA TRP A 543 -30.41 14.81 7.99
C TRP A 543 -30.16 13.77 6.87
N GLN A 544 -31.17 13.37 6.10
CA GLN A 544 -31.06 12.27 5.14
C GLN A 544 -29.88 12.39 4.15
N PRO A 545 -29.54 13.56 3.57
CA PRO A 545 -28.37 13.70 2.72
C PRO A 545 -27.06 14.00 3.49
N PHE A 546 -26.94 13.61 4.78
CA PHE A 546 -25.75 13.87 5.59
C PHE A 546 -24.42 13.44 4.94
N PRO A 547 -24.30 12.33 4.18
CA PRO A 547 -23.01 11.98 3.55
C PRO A 547 -22.53 13.03 2.54
N VAL A 548 -23.48 13.66 1.86
CA VAL A 548 -23.23 14.74 0.90
C VAL A 548 -22.83 16.00 1.64
N PHE A 549 -23.55 16.38 2.69
CA PHE A 549 -23.21 17.53 3.52
C PHE A 549 -21.87 17.38 4.21
N ILE A 550 -21.56 16.20 4.74
CA ILE A 550 -20.24 15.88 5.29
C ILE A 550 -19.16 16.12 4.24
N SER A 551 -19.35 15.62 3.02
CA SER A 551 -18.34 15.74 1.97
C SER A 551 -18.13 17.20 1.53
N ILE A 552 -19.21 17.97 1.39
CA ILE A 552 -19.13 19.40 1.08
C ILE A 552 -18.42 20.15 2.22
N LEU A 553 -18.84 19.94 3.46
CA LEU A 553 -18.23 20.58 4.62
C LEU A 553 -16.77 20.18 4.79
N GLN A 554 -16.38 18.92 4.53
CA GLN A 554 -14.98 18.51 4.55
C GLN A 554 -14.14 19.26 3.52
N ILE A 555 -14.65 19.47 2.31
CA ILE A 555 -13.95 20.23 1.26
C ILE A 555 -13.75 21.69 1.68
N VAL A 556 -14.77 22.30 2.31
CA VAL A 556 -14.76 23.70 2.75
C VAL A 556 -13.89 23.89 4.00
N LEU A 557 -14.11 23.09 5.04
CA LEU A 557 -13.50 23.25 6.34
C LEU A 557 -12.02 22.85 6.37
N LYS A 558 -11.61 21.81 5.61
CA LYS A 558 -10.19 21.43 5.56
C LYS A 558 -9.28 22.53 5.01
N ARG A 559 -9.84 23.49 4.25
CA ARG A 559 -9.10 24.64 3.70
C ARG A 559 -9.05 25.83 4.66
N THR A 560 -9.82 25.81 5.74
CA THR A 560 -10.07 26.98 6.58
C THR A 560 -9.75 26.77 8.06
N ILE A 561 -9.84 25.55 8.59
CA ILE A 561 -9.66 25.26 10.03
C ILE A 561 -8.20 25.02 10.40
N MET A 562 -7.51 24.11 9.71
CA MET A 562 -6.10 23.81 9.95
C MET A 562 -5.35 23.60 8.63
N PRO A 563 -4.08 24.03 8.53
CA PRO A 563 -3.28 23.77 7.35
C PRO A 563 -3.02 22.27 7.20
N ASN A 564 -2.89 21.81 5.97
CA ASN A 564 -2.35 20.47 5.70
C ASN A 564 -0.85 20.48 6.05
N THR A 565 -0.47 19.69 7.05
CA THR A 565 0.90 19.58 7.57
C THR A 565 1.57 18.26 7.22
N VAL A 566 0.95 17.40 6.39
CA VAL A 566 1.44 16.04 6.11
C VAL A 566 2.87 16.02 5.63
N ASP A 567 3.23 16.92 4.71
CA ASP A 567 4.57 16.96 4.13
C ASP A 567 5.67 17.28 5.14
N LYS A 568 5.32 18.05 6.18
CA LYS A 568 6.20 18.39 7.31
C LYS A 568 6.18 17.28 8.36
N ASP A 569 5.00 16.88 8.79
CA ASP A 569 4.81 15.94 9.91
C ASP A 569 5.36 14.55 9.59
N ARG A 570 5.31 14.11 8.32
CA ARG A 570 5.94 12.84 7.91
C ARG A 570 7.45 12.80 8.13
N LEU A 571 8.10 13.97 8.20
CA LEU A 571 9.54 14.11 8.41
C LEU A 571 9.87 14.36 9.88
N ASP A 572 9.12 15.27 10.52
CA ASP A 572 9.44 15.83 11.84
C ASP A 572 8.67 15.18 12.98
N ASN A 573 7.40 14.77 12.76
CA ASN A 573 6.52 14.26 13.79
C ASN A 573 5.46 13.30 13.24
N VAL A 574 5.84 12.04 13.06
CA VAL A 574 4.97 10.95 12.57
C VAL A 574 3.79 10.59 13.50
N TYR A 575 3.63 11.32 14.61
CA TYR A 575 2.57 11.14 15.61
C TYR A 575 1.60 12.32 15.72
N ALA A 576 1.74 13.34 14.86
CA ALA A 576 1.01 14.61 14.96
C ALA A 576 -0.53 14.47 14.96
N ASP A 577 -1.06 13.47 14.26
CA ASP A 577 -2.49 13.18 14.13
C ASP A 577 -3.11 12.42 15.30
N LEU A 578 -2.32 11.65 16.05
CA LEU A 578 -2.85 10.79 17.13
C LEU A 578 -3.65 11.54 18.19
N PRO A 579 -3.23 12.72 18.69
CA PRO A 579 -4.02 13.48 19.66
C PRO A 579 -5.41 13.86 19.10
N THR A 580 -5.46 14.28 17.83
CA THR A 580 -6.69 14.70 17.17
C THR A 580 -7.61 13.52 16.86
N ILE A 581 -7.04 12.39 16.41
CA ILE A 581 -7.76 11.12 16.24
C ILE A 581 -8.35 10.65 17.56
N ASN A 582 -7.54 10.62 18.62
CA ASN A 582 -7.98 10.23 19.96
C ASN A 582 -9.10 11.15 20.46
N PHE A 583 -8.90 12.47 20.37
CA PHE A 583 -9.92 13.44 20.78
C PHE A 583 -11.24 13.24 20.03
N THR A 584 -11.17 13.07 18.70
CA THR A 584 -12.34 12.86 17.85
C THR A 584 -13.08 11.58 18.25
N ILE A 585 -12.40 10.43 18.22
CA ILE A 585 -13.06 9.14 18.46
C ILE A 585 -13.51 9.02 19.92
N LEU A 586 -12.72 9.46 20.90
CA LEU A 586 -13.12 9.40 22.32
C LEU A 586 -14.29 10.32 22.63
N SER A 587 -14.40 11.49 21.99
CA SER A 587 -15.56 12.38 22.16
C SER A 587 -16.84 11.72 21.64
N LEU A 588 -16.77 11.09 20.47
CA LEU A 588 -17.89 10.34 19.90
C LEU A 588 -18.22 9.09 20.74
N CYS A 589 -17.21 8.39 21.26
CA CYS A 589 -17.40 7.28 22.20
C CYS A 589 -18.07 7.74 23.51
N ALA A 590 -17.72 8.92 24.04
CA ALA A 590 -18.35 9.45 25.25
C ALA A 590 -19.85 9.74 25.02
N LEU A 591 -20.19 10.33 23.87
CA LEU A 591 -21.58 10.56 23.48
C LEU A 591 -22.36 9.24 23.31
N SER A 592 -21.80 8.28 22.57
CA SER A 592 -22.37 6.94 22.35
C SER A 592 -22.54 6.16 23.65
N ALA A 593 -21.53 6.15 24.54
CA ALA A 593 -21.63 5.53 25.87
C ALA A 593 -22.73 6.17 26.71
N GLY A 594 -22.84 7.51 26.69
CA GLY A 594 -23.91 8.23 27.36
C GLY A 594 -25.29 7.81 26.85
N THR A 595 -25.47 7.75 25.53
CA THR A 595 -26.71 7.28 24.90
C THR A 595 -27.03 5.83 25.24
N TRP A 596 -26.03 4.94 25.25
CA TRP A 596 -26.20 3.54 25.62
C TRP A 596 -26.66 3.37 27.07
N LEU A 597 -25.96 4.03 28.00
CA LEU A 597 -26.28 3.98 29.43
C LEU A 597 -27.64 4.63 29.73
N TYR A 598 -27.97 5.71 29.02
CA TYR A 598 -29.29 6.35 29.12
C TYR A 598 -30.39 5.41 28.62
N THR A 599 -30.20 4.78 27.46
CA THR A 599 -31.13 3.78 26.91
C THR A 599 -31.32 2.62 27.87
N PHE A 600 -30.22 2.09 28.40
CA PHE A 600 -30.25 1.00 29.39
C PHE A 600 -31.01 1.39 30.67
N ALA A 601 -30.83 2.61 31.16
CA ALA A 601 -31.43 3.07 32.42
C ALA A 601 -32.88 3.55 32.28
N ARG A 602 -33.30 4.01 31.10
CA ARG A 602 -34.58 4.73 30.91
C ARG A 602 -35.54 4.06 29.93
N ALA A 603 -35.08 3.19 29.04
CA ALA A 603 -35.99 2.51 28.13
C ALA A 603 -36.94 1.59 28.94
N PRO A 604 -38.26 1.63 28.67
CA PRO A 604 -39.24 0.79 29.38
C PRO A 604 -39.25 -0.67 28.87
N PHE A 605 -38.29 -1.04 28.02
CA PHE A 605 -38.19 -2.34 27.35
C PHE A 605 -36.86 -3.01 27.68
N SER A 606 -36.82 -4.33 27.56
CA SER A 606 -35.55 -5.06 27.72
C SER A 606 -34.59 -4.76 26.57
N MET A 607 -33.28 -4.83 26.82
CA MET A 607 -32.27 -4.67 25.76
C MET A 607 -32.43 -5.72 24.65
N LEU A 608 -32.91 -6.93 24.98
CA LEU A 608 -33.19 -7.95 23.98
C LEU A 608 -34.33 -7.51 23.06
N THR A 609 -35.41 -6.96 23.61
CA THR A 609 -36.55 -6.44 22.84
C THR A 609 -36.14 -5.26 21.94
N LEU A 610 -35.28 -4.37 22.44
CA LEU A 610 -34.83 -3.21 21.68
C LEU A 610 -33.96 -3.61 20.48
N PHE A 611 -33.01 -4.51 20.69
CA PHE A 611 -31.96 -4.76 19.71
C PHE A 611 -32.11 -6.06 18.93
N ILE A 612 -32.64 -7.13 19.53
CA ILE A 612 -32.70 -8.44 18.86
C ILE A 612 -33.96 -8.54 17.97
N PRO A 613 -33.80 -8.87 16.66
CA PRO A 613 -34.93 -9.10 15.78
C PRO A 613 -35.86 -10.23 16.25
N ASP A 614 -37.16 -9.95 16.32
CA ASP A 614 -38.19 -10.97 16.52
C ASP A 614 -38.80 -11.38 15.16
N PHE A 615 -38.36 -12.53 14.66
CA PHE A 615 -38.84 -13.11 13.40
C PHE A 615 -40.19 -13.84 13.55
N ALA A 616 -40.67 -14.07 14.78
CA ALA A 616 -41.88 -14.85 15.06
C ALA A 616 -43.10 -13.98 15.37
N ALA A 617 -42.91 -12.69 15.68
CA ALA A 617 -44.00 -11.75 15.90
C ALA A 617 -44.82 -11.50 14.62
N THR A 618 -46.14 -11.52 14.73
CA THR A 618 -47.07 -11.18 13.64
C THR A 618 -47.00 -9.68 13.38
N GLN A 619 -46.16 -9.26 12.43
CA GLN A 619 -45.90 -7.85 12.19
C GLN A 619 -47.10 -7.17 11.51
N THR A 620 -47.66 -6.16 12.17
CA THR A 620 -48.91 -5.48 11.75
C THR A 620 -48.68 -4.20 10.92
N GLY A 621 -47.43 -3.90 10.54
CA GLY A 621 -47.07 -2.79 9.64
C GLY A 621 -45.78 -2.08 10.06
N ASP A 622 -45.80 -1.37 11.19
CA ASP A 622 -44.67 -0.54 11.65
C ASP A 622 -43.47 -1.35 12.18
N GLU A 623 -43.74 -2.57 12.63
CA GLU A 623 -42.72 -3.49 13.14
C GLU A 623 -41.73 -3.96 12.05
N TYR A 624 -42.11 -3.88 10.77
CA TYR A 624 -41.22 -4.19 9.65
C TYR A 624 -40.10 -3.16 9.49
N ILE A 625 -40.37 -1.91 9.84
CA ILE A 625 -39.33 -0.87 9.84
C ILE A 625 -38.35 -1.12 10.98
N ARG A 626 -38.86 -1.45 12.18
CA ARG A 626 -38.03 -1.88 13.31
C ARG A 626 -37.16 -3.09 12.93
N LEU A 627 -37.76 -4.12 12.33
CA LEU A 627 -37.05 -5.31 11.88
C LEU A 627 -35.90 -4.94 10.92
N PHE A 628 -36.18 -4.11 9.91
CA PHE A 628 -35.16 -3.66 8.96
C PHE A 628 -33.99 -2.98 9.66
N LEU A 629 -34.25 -2.05 10.58
CA LEU A 629 -33.21 -1.30 11.29
C LEU A 629 -32.44 -2.16 12.30
N GLN A 630 -33.10 -3.10 12.99
CA GLN A 630 -32.42 -4.04 13.88
C GLN A 630 -31.46 -4.93 13.08
N LEU A 631 -31.88 -5.44 11.93
CA LEU A 631 -31.02 -6.18 11.01
C LEU A 631 -29.87 -5.30 10.49
N ASP A 632 -30.16 -4.06 10.07
CA ASP A 632 -29.15 -3.13 9.55
C ASP A 632 -28.05 -2.87 10.58
N GLN A 633 -28.43 -2.62 11.84
CA GLN A 633 -27.51 -2.45 12.95
C GLN A 633 -26.68 -3.72 13.20
N HIS A 634 -27.30 -4.90 13.23
CA HIS A 634 -26.61 -6.17 13.48
C HIS A 634 -25.57 -6.47 12.41
N PHE A 635 -25.92 -6.32 11.14
CA PHE A 635 -25.00 -6.55 10.04
C PHE A 635 -23.89 -5.50 9.99
N SER A 636 -24.20 -4.24 10.29
CA SER A 636 -23.21 -3.15 10.35
C SER A 636 -22.13 -3.41 11.40
N PHE A 637 -22.55 -3.59 12.65
CA PHE A 637 -21.60 -3.78 13.75
C PHE A 637 -20.98 -5.17 13.75
N GLY A 638 -21.71 -6.21 13.34
CA GLY A 638 -21.17 -7.54 13.13
C GLY A 638 -20.02 -7.55 12.12
N ALA A 639 -20.18 -6.84 10.99
CA ALA A 639 -19.10 -6.65 10.02
C ALA A 639 -17.91 -5.87 10.61
N CYS A 640 -18.16 -4.82 11.41
CA CYS A 640 -17.09 -4.04 12.05
C CYS A 640 -16.30 -4.87 13.08
N PHE A 641 -16.98 -5.67 13.91
CA PHE A 641 -16.31 -6.55 14.88
C PHE A 641 -15.45 -7.60 14.19
N LEU A 642 -15.99 -8.25 13.15
CA LEU A 642 -15.22 -9.21 12.36
C LEU A 642 -14.02 -8.53 11.68
N TRP A 643 -14.20 -7.33 11.16
CA TRP A 643 -13.11 -6.53 10.58
C TRP A 643 -12.01 -6.23 11.59
N LEU A 644 -12.33 -5.78 12.80
CA LEU A 644 -11.35 -5.58 13.85
C LEU A 644 -10.60 -6.87 14.21
N LEU A 645 -11.28 -8.02 14.29
CA LEU A 645 -10.63 -9.31 14.51
C LEU A 645 -9.63 -9.65 13.38
N TYR A 646 -9.98 -9.38 12.13
CA TYR A 646 -9.09 -9.58 10.99
C TYR A 646 -7.85 -8.67 11.07
N LEU A 647 -8.04 -7.39 11.42
CA LEU A 647 -6.93 -6.43 11.61
C LEU A 647 -6.02 -6.83 12.80
N PHE A 648 -6.60 -7.30 13.90
CA PHE A 648 -5.84 -7.89 15.01
C PHE A 648 -5.10 -9.16 14.57
N GLY A 649 -5.71 -9.97 13.70
CA GLY A 649 -5.07 -11.15 13.12
C GLY A 649 -3.81 -10.81 12.32
N ASP A 650 -3.86 -9.78 11.49
CA ASP A 650 -2.69 -9.27 10.77
C ASP A 650 -1.58 -8.80 11.71
N MET A 651 -1.93 -8.03 12.75
CA MET A 651 -0.97 -7.54 13.74
C MET A 651 -0.37 -8.69 14.57
N LYS A 652 -1.14 -9.73 14.89
CA LYS A 652 -0.63 -10.95 15.54
C LYS A 652 0.31 -11.73 14.61
N LYS A 653 -0.03 -11.90 13.33
CA LYS A 653 0.84 -12.55 12.32
C LYS A 653 2.18 -11.80 12.18
N ALA A 654 2.12 -10.47 12.20
CA ALA A 654 3.27 -9.57 12.22
C ALA A 654 4.06 -9.57 13.54
N GLY A 655 3.54 -10.19 14.60
CA GLY A 655 4.16 -10.23 15.93
C GLY A 655 4.14 -8.90 16.68
N MET A 656 3.20 -8.01 16.34
CA MET A 656 3.01 -6.72 17.00
C MET A 656 2.10 -6.81 18.24
N MET A 657 1.34 -7.91 18.37
CA MET A 657 0.40 -8.15 19.47
C MET A 657 0.64 -9.48 20.16
N THR A 658 0.73 -9.47 21.50
CA THR A 658 0.93 -10.65 22.34
C THR A 658 -0.36 -11.18 22.98
N ASP A 659 -1.42 -10.37 23.10
CA ASP A 659 -2.71 -10.74 23.70
C ASP A 659 -3.31 -12.02 23.09
N SER A 660 -3.83 -12.93 23.90
CA SER A 660 -4.53 -14.13 23.39
C SER A 660 -5.85 -13.77 22.71
N TRP A 661 -6.33 -14.60 21.78
CA TRP A 661 -7.64 -14.42 21.15
C TRP A 661 -8.78 -14.40 22.18
N LEU A 662 -8.68 -15.24 23.22
CA LEU A 662 -9.62 -15.23 24.35
C LEU A 662 -9.65 -13.87 25.05
N SER A 663 -8.50 -13.25 25.28
CA SER A 663 -8.43 -11.91 25.90
C SER A 663 -9.05 -10.84 25.00
N ILE A 664 -8.76 -10.88 23.68
CA ILE A 664 -9.31 -9.93 22.71
C ILE A 664 -10.84 -10.05 22.66
N ILE A 665 -11.36 -11.27 22.53
CA ILE A 665 -12.79 -11.55 22.48
C ILE A 665 -13.47 -11.14 23.80
N PHE A 666 -12.86 -11.46 24.95
CA PHE A 666 -13.40 -11.07 26.24
C PHE A 666 -13.47 -9.55 26.41
N LYS A 667 -12.40 -8.82 26.06
CA LYS A 667 -12.38 -7.35 26.10
C LYS A 667 -13.48 -6.77 25.20
N GLY A 668 -13.61 -7.27 23.97
CA GLY A 668 -14.66 -6.82 23.04
C GLY A 668 -16.07 -7.12 23.53
N ALA A 669 -16.32 -8.32 24.08
CA ALA A 669 -17.61 -8.68 24.65
C ALA A 669 -17.96 -7.85 25.89
N ALA A 670 -16.98 -7.62 26.77
CA ALA A 670 -17.15 -6.79 27.95
C ALA A 670 -17.50 -5.35 27.58
N THR A 671 -16.78 -4.73 26.63
CA THR A 671 -17.11 -3.37 26.18
C THR A 671 -18.46 -3.32 25.47
N LEU A 672 -18.81 -4.34 24.69
CA LEU A 672 -20.10 -4.39 23.98
C LEU A 672 -21.27 -4.34 24.96
N VAL A 673 -21.20 -5.10 26.04
CA VAL A 673 -22.25 -5.13 27.07
C VAL A 673 -22.27 -3.84 27.88
N LEU A 674 -21.10 -3.35 28.30
CA LEU A 674 -21.00 -2.23 29.24
C LEU A 674 -21.29 -0.87 28.59
N VAL A 675 -20.83 -0.65 27.36
CA VAL A 675 -20.82 0.68 26.73
C VAL A 675 -21.33 0.66 25.29
N GLY A 676 -21.81 -0.49 24.80
CA GLY A 676 -22.48 -0.59 23.51
C GLY A 676 -21.56 -0.88 22.32
N PRO A 677 -22.17 -1.11 21.14
CA PRO A 677 -21.45 -1.55 19.96
C PRO A 677 -20.60 -0.45 19.31
N GLY A 678 -21.09 0.79 19.24
CA GLY A 678 -20.32 1.92 18.71
C GLY A 678 -19.00 2.15 19.45
N VAL A 679 -19.06 2.24 20.77
CA VAL A 679 -17.87 2.42 21.62
C VAL A 679 -16.90 1.25 21.50
N THR A 680 -17.41 0.02 21.41
CA THR A 680 -16.57 -1.17 21.24
C THR A 680 -15.77 -1.11 19.94
N VAL A 681 -16.39 -0.69 18.82
CA VAL A 681 -15.69 -0.49 17.55
C VAL A 681 -14.66 0.64 17.67
N GLY A 682 -15.06 1.79 18.23
CA GLY A 682 -14.19 2.96 18.39
C GLY A 682 -12.94 2.66 19.22
N LEU A 683 -13.10 2.03 20.39
CA LEU A 683 -11.97 1.66 21.25
C LEU A 683 -11.09 0.57 20.64
N GLY A 684 -11.70 -0.43 19.98
CA GLY A 684 -10.95 -1.48 19.28
C GLY A 684 -10.10 -0.90 18.14
N TRP A 685 -10.65 0.04 17.37
CA TRP A 685 -9.92 0.72 16.31
C TRP A 685 -8.81 1.64 16.86
N LEU A 686 -9.05 2.40 17.93
CA LEU A 686 -8.00 3.18 18.60
C LEU A 686 -6.88 2.30 19.15
N TRP A 687 -7.20 1.11 19.66
CA TRP A 687 -6.18 0.16 20.11
C TRP A 687 -5.28 -0.28 18.95
N ARG A 688 -5.85 -0.54 17.77
CA ARG A 688 -5.07 -0.77 16.54
C ARG A 688 -4.15 0.42 16.23
N GLU A 689 -4.66 1.66 16.27
CA GLU A 689 -3.84 2.84 15.95
C GLU A 689 -2.62 2.97 16.88
N GLN A 690 -2.80 2.69 18.17
CA GLN A 690 -1.71 2.69 19.14
C GLN A 690 -0.67 1.60 18.85
N ILE A 691 -1.11 0.40 18.44
CA ILE A 691 -0.19 -0.69 18.07
C ILE A 691 0.61 -0.31 16.82
N LEU A 692 -0.06 0.21 15.77
CA LEU A 692 0.61 0.66 14.55
C LEU A 692 1.61 1.79 14.80
N ALA A 693 1.34 2.67 15.76
CA ALA A 693 2.23 3.77 16.12
C ALA A 693 3.47 3.33 16.91
N THR A 694 3.34 2.30 17.75
CA THR A 694 4.35 1.99 18.79
C THR A 694 5.11 0.68 18.57
N LYS A 695 4.57 -0.25 17.79
CA LYS A 695 5.16 -1.59 17.60
C LYS A 695 5.76 -1.74 16.21
N TRP A 696 6.72 -2.64 16.11
CA TRP A 696 7.36 -3.01 14.85
C TRP A 696 7.06 -4.46 14.50
N HIS A 697 7.11 -4.78 13.21
CA HIS A 697 7.07 -6.14 12.72
C HIS A 697 8.16 -6.99 13.40
N LYS A 698 7.87 -8.27 13.68
CA LYS A 698 8.77 -9.18 14.42
C LYS A 698 10.17 -9.32 13.81
N ASN A 699 10.26 -9.26 12.48
CA ASN A 699 11.50 -9.36 11.70
C ASN A 699 12.17 -8.01 11.43
N ALA A 700 11.62 -6.90 11.94
CA ALA A 700 12.26 -5.60 11.79
C ALA A 700 13.53 -5.53 12.64
N ILE A 701 14.62 -5.07 12.01
CA ILE A 701 15.90 -4.83 12.65
C ILE A 701 15.86 -3.42 13.27
N VAL A 702 15.84 -3.38 14.60
CA VAL A 702 15.69 -2.16 15.42
C VAL A 702 16.60 -2.24 16.64
N PRO A 703 16.88 -1.11 17.33
CA PRO A 703 17.73 -1.11 18.52
C PRO A 703 17.22 -2.10 19.57
N GLY A 704 18.13 -2.92 20.12
CA GLY A 704 17.82 -3.96 21.10
C GLY A 704 17.28 -5.28 20.54
N LYS A 705 17.03 -5.36 19.22
CA LYS A 705 16.72 -6.61 18.49
C LYS A 705 17.76 -6.98 17.43
N ALA A 706 18.62 -6.04 17.05
CA ALA A 706 19.62 -6.15 16.00
C ALA A 706 20.89 -6.88 16.45
#